data_AF-A0A3A4RW69-F1
#
_entry.id   AF-A0A3A4RW69-F1
#
_cell.length_a   1.000
_cell.length_b   1.000
_cell.length_c   1.000
_cell.angle_alpha   90.00
_cell.angle_beta   90.00
_cell.angle_gamma   90.00
#
_symmetry.space_group_name_H-M   'P 1'
#
loop_
_entity.id
_entity.type
_entity.pdbx_description
1 polymer ?
#
loop_
_entity_poly.entity_id
_entity_poly.type
_entity_poly.pdbx_seq_one_letter_code
_entity_poly.pdbx_strand_id
1 'polypeptide(L)'
;MIKDKQAHSALLAVFPNLETLHNFIKKSDNQKVFHSFVEFAFQENLIPECDENALTRFIQNHARDNSVIAFPKDLTFEELFKKKNALLNIGISERAMTDRINALIQKKKIDLPKLTNTMLTRLKKEPADTPHKRNALRCLSFWLGYERPDIDPSWNYETLFRLCQETNQPRSFNEGVRIGLTLSSRGDVIGHDAVVWLKNNVKNYIQNSINLLPYGTWGKVKSYDITTIFIDFPKEGRANYPTSYQRSIRNAISVAHQMAIRWALSDYCTKNRFLSIGIATGDFANLDNYLLPILNAKLPGDPVIRMTDYTHQCILISDIRTVFCPHPKEATLFNGETLNIWWVSGLWSSIYWDFIPHLLEDEIMQNKPSSVELLSQFFMFPEQLEEKIEPNAITRFFSFPHNSLLGIEIAKTLYYRRSFWEANEILRIVLSIDPTNLNARALRMALFRNLAIEAPSHAIAGIQFKRAEEEAQFILENCNTLDEDFFCEYAVINLSRAVNTLRRMRESADSGDRFPDFRQLKSEVIDLFARAEKLFERGIMVSPTGYRSIYLLVCTQIIKDILLTHEEFFTDARKPISVPKSEYRQKALDIFLALNWVRKKTPDQMPYDYLEKILTQSFSRHDESVTLKAYRPTLYFCFAVVLWDFFPTRTVSIVKHVLQFLKATIPMARELEKQNLCIYSYTRCYGEMLRPGTFMQHIEKSIQLIETGIGTMEELEKQDPAQPIDEDNGNFTLLTIHI
;
A
#
# COMPACT_ATOMS: atom_id res chain seq x y z
N MET A 1 20.50 -52.29 -6.85
CA MET A 1 21.46 -51.17 -6.81
C MET A 1 21.56 -50.56 -8.20
N ILE A 2 20.91 -49.42 -8.44
CA ILE A 2 20.95 -48.71 -9.73
C ILE A 2 22.37 -48.16 -9.90
N LYS A 3 23.11 -48.70 -10.87
CA LYS A 3 24.54 -48.42 -11.06
C LYS A 3 24.84 -47.08 -11.76
N ASP A 4 23.83 -46.29 -12.13
CA ASP A 4 24.07 -44.93 -12.60
C ASP A 4 22.92 -43.95 -12.25
N LYS A 5 22.95 -43.44 -11.02
CA LYS A 5 21.94 -42.48 -10.49
C LYS A 5 21.86 -41.20 -11.33
N GLN A 6 22.96 -40.84 -12.01
CA GLN A 6 23.09 -39.68 -12.88
C GLN A 6 22.37 -39.85 -14.21
N ALA A 7 22.56 -40.99 -14.90
CA ALA A 7 21.89 -41.26 -16.17
C ALA A 7 20.36 -41.37 -16.00
N HIS A 8 19.92 -42.03 -14.92
CA HIS A 8 18.51 -42.12 -14.55
C HIS A 8 17.89 -40.73 -14.32
N SER A 9 18.56 -39.87 -13.56
CA SER A 9 18.10 -38.50 -13.27
C SER A 9 18.09 -37.61 -14.53
N ALA A 10 19.11 -37.71 -15.39
CA ALA A 10 19.20 -36.94 -16.63
C ALA A 10 18.04 -37.23 -17.60
N LEU A 11 17.66 -38.51 -17.73
CA LEU A 11 16.59 -38.91 -18.63
C LEU A 11 15.21 -38.42 -18.13
N LEU A 12 14.94 -38.53 -16.83
CA LEU A 12 13.71 -38.03 -16.21
C LEU A 12 13.65 -36.49 -16.14
N ALA A 13 14.79 -35.79 -16.13
CA ALA A 13 14.81 -34.33 -16.23
C ALA A 13 14.39 -33.84 -17.62
N VAL A 14 14.68 -34.60 -18.68
CA VAL A 14 14.27 -34.28 -20.06
C VAL A 14 12.82 -34.71 -20.34
N PHE A 15 12.45 -35.91 -19.87
CA PHE A 15 11.12 -36.51 -20.05
C PHE A 15 10.51 -36.87 -18.68
N PRO A 16 9.96 -35.88 -17.95
CA PRO A 16 9.42 -36.13 -16.60
C PRO A 16 8.15 -36.99 -16.60
N ASN A 17 7.39 -37.00 -17.70
CA ASN A 17 6.18 -37.79 -17.88
C ASN A 17 5.97 -38.19 -19.35
N LEU A 18 4.99 -39.08 -19.57
CA LEU A 18 4.62 -39.57 -20.91
C LEU A 18 4.08 -38.47 -21.84
N GLU A 19 3.44 -37.43 -21.30
CA GLU A 19 2.90 -36.34 -22.12
C GLU A 19 4.04 -35.55 -22.79
N THR A 20 5.09 -35.22 -22.04
CA THR A 20 6.28 -34.54 -22.56
C THR A 20 7.01 -35.40 -23.60
N LEU A 21 7.05 -36.72 -23.40
CA LEU A 21 7.61 -37.68 -24.37
C LEU A 21 6.80 -37.73 -25.67
N HIS A 22 5.48 -37.93 -25.59
CA HIS A 22 4.61 -37.99 -26.76
C HIS A 22 4.61 -36.67 -27.54
N ASN A 23 4.62 -35.53 -26.86
CA ASN A 23 4.72 -34.21 -27.48
C ASN A 23 6.07 -33.98 -28.18
N PHE A 24 7.13 -34.67 -27.75
CA PHE A 24 8.43 -34.64 -28.39
C PHE A 24 8.46 -35.51 -29.66
N ILE A 25 7.90 -36.72 -29.60
CA ILE A 25 7.85 -37.70 -30.70
C ILE A 25 6.94 -37.23 -31.85
N LYS A 26 5.82 -36.55 -31.55
CA LYS A 26 4.87 -36.03 -32.56
C LYS A 26 5.47 -35.07 -33.58
N LYS A 27 6.68 -34.53 -33.35
CA LYS A 27 7.37 -33.61 -34.26
C LYS A 27 8.41 -34.38 -35.08
N SER A 28 8.20 -34.47 -36.40
CA SER A 28 9.07 -35.18 -37.36
C SER A 28 10.56 -34.86 -37.21
N ASP A 29 10.88 -33.61 -36.90
CA ASP A 29 12.26 -33.10 -36.81
C ASP A 29 13.04 -33.65 -35.60
N ASN A 30 12.38 -34.29 -34.65
CA ASN A 30 12.99 -34.80 -33.41
C ASN A 30 13.27 -36.31 -33.45
N GLN A 31 12.94 -37.04 -34.52
CA GLN A 31 13.10 -38.50 -34.58
C GLN A 31 14.55 -38.95 -34.37
N LYS A 32 15.52 -38.26 -34.99
CA LYS A 32 16.95 -38.55 -34.81
C LYS A 32 17.41 -38.32 -33.37
N VAL A 33 16.93 -37.23 -32.76
CA VAL A 33 17.21 -36.89 -31.36
C VAL A 33 16.60 -37.93 -30.42
N PHE A 34 15.39 -38.38 -30.68
CA PHE A 34 14.72 -39.42 -29.89
C PHE A 34 15.48 -40.74 -29.93
N HIS A 35 15.93 -41.17 -31.12
CA HIS A 35 16.74 -42.38 -31.28
C HIS A 35 18.03 -42.30 -30.43
N SER A 36 18.70 -41.14 -30.40
CA SER A 36 19.90 -40.95 -29.56
C SER A 36 19.63 -41.09 -28.05
N PHE A 37 18.41 -40.78 -27.58
CA PHE A 37 18.03 -41.01 -26.19
C PHE A 37 17.72 -42.48 -25.88
N VAL A 38 17.20 -43.24 -26.86
CA VAL A 38 17.02 -44.70 -26.76
C VAL A 38 18.37 -45.41 -26.68
N GLU A 39 19.29 -45.03 -27.56
CA GLU A 39 20.67 -45.53 -27.54
C GLU A 39 21.38 -45.20 -26.23
N PHE A 40 21.24 -43.97 -25.72
CA PHE A 40 21.78 -43.56 -24.42
C PHE A 40 21.20 -44.41 -23.28
N ALA A 41 19.88 -44.59 -23.24
CA ALA A 41 19.23 -45.39 -22.19
C ALA A 41 19.69 -46.86 -22.22
N PHE A 42 19.92 -47.42 -23.41
CA PHE A 42 20.44 -48.77 -23.57
C PHE A 42 21.92 -48.88 -23.14
N GLN A 43 22.77 -47.96 -23.60
CA GLN A 43 24.21 -47.94 -23.25
C GLN A 43 24.46 -47.78 -21.75
N GLU A 44 23.62 -47.03 -21.06
CA GLU A 44 23.70 -46.82 -19.59
C GLU A 44 22.95 -47.90 -18.79
N ASN A 45 22.46 -48.97 -19.44
CA ASN A 45 21.71 -50.08 -18.85
C ASN A 45 20.42 -49.65 -18.11
N LEU A 46 19.76 -48.58 -18.56
CA LEU A 46 18.46 -48.13 -18.03
C LEU A 46 17.30 -48.93 -18.64
N ILE A 47 17.47 -49.40 -19.88
CA ILE A 47 16.52 -50.28 -20.58
C ILE A 47 17.21 -51.56 -21.05
N PRO A 48 16.50 -52.70 -21.08
CA PRO A 48 17.09 -54.01 -21.42
C PRO A 48 17.31 -54.20 -22.92
N GLU A 49 16.54 -53.50 -23.75
CA GLU A 49 16.58 -53.58 -25.21
C GLU A 49 16.64 -52.17 -25.79
N CYS A 50 17.37 -51.99 -26.89
CA CYS A 50 17.47 -50.72 -27.61
C CYS A 50 16.20 -50.46 -28.46
N ASP A 51 15.05 -50.38 -27.78
CA ASP A 51 13.72 -50.22 -28.38
C ASP A 51 12.98 -48.99 -27.80
N GLU A 52 12.22 -48.31 -28.66
CA GLU A 52 11.42 -47.15 -28.30
C GLU A 52 10.32 -47.49 -27.28
N ASN A 53 9.74 -48.69 -27.36
CA ASN A 53 8.74 -49.13 -26.39
C ASN A 53 9.37 -49.41 -25.03
N ALA A 54 10.62 -49.89 -25.00
CA ALA A 54 11.36 -50.11 -23.75
C ALA A 54 11.62 -48.78 -23.03
N LEU A 55 12.00 -47.72 -23.77
CA LEU A 55 12.16 -46.37 -23.21
C LEU A 55 10.81 -45.78 -22.73
N THR A 56 9.74 -46.00 -23.49
CA THR A 56 8.39 -45.52 -23.11
C THR A 56 7.91 -46.19 -21.82
N ARG A 57 8.09 -47.51 -21.69
CA ARG A 57 7.77 -48.26 -20.46
C ARG A 57 8.65 -47.81 -19.28
N PHE A 58 9.93 -47.52 -19.53
CA PHE A 58 10.82 -47.00 -18.50
C PHE A 58 10.32 -45.65 -17.96
N ILE A 59 9.96 -44.71 -18.84
CA ILE A 59 9.41 -43.41 -18.44
C ILE A 59 8.05 -43.60 -17.74
N GLN A 60 7.19 -44.50 -18.20
CA GLN A 60 5.90 -44.78 -17.54
C GLN A 60 6.08 -45.29 -16.11
N ASN A 61 7.03 -46.20 -15.88
CA ASN A 61 7.25 -46.82 -14.58
C ASN A 61 7.98 -45.90 -13.58
N HIS A 62 8.65 -44.85 -14.06
CA HIS A 62 9.42 -43.91 -13.26
C HIS A 62 8.93 -42.46 -13.39
N ALA A 63 7.78 -42.26 -14.05
CA ALA A 63 7.13 -40.97 -14.17
C ALA A 63 6.76 -40.48 -12.78
N ARG A 64 7.04 -39.21 -12.51
CA ARG A 64 6.69 -38.59 -11.24
C ARG A 64 5.30 -37.97 -11.35
N ASP A 65 4.52 -38.07 -10.28
CA ASP A 65 3.33 -37.24 -10.15
C ASP A 65 3.74 -35.77 -10.23
N ASN A 66 3.04 -35.01 -11.09
CA ASN A 66 3.15 -33.56 -11.22
C ASN A 66 2.63 -32.87 -9.95
N SER A 67 3.27 -33.12 -8.82
CA SER A 67 3.11 -32.31 -7.62
C SER A 67 3.59 -30.90 -7.97
N VAL A 68 2.63 -30.01 -8.11
CA VAL A 68 2.84 -28.61 -8.47
C VAL A 68 3.66 -27.99 -7.35
N ILE A 69 4.96 -27.80 -7.57
CA ILE A 69 5.72 -26.92 -6.69
C ILE A 69 5.17 -25.52 -6.89
N ALA A 70 4.72 -24.93 -5.78
CA ALA A 70 4.45 -23.51 -5.69
C ALA A 70 5.80 -22.77 -5.76
N PHE A 71 6.26 -22.47 -6.97
CA PHE A 71 7.34 -21.51 -7.14
C PHE A 71 6.83 -20.12 -6.69
N PRO A 72 7.70 -19.24 -6.18
CA PRO A 72 7.34 -17.84 -6.00
C PRO A 72 6.79 -17.31 -7.32
N LYS A 73 5.63 -16.65 -7.30
CA LYS A 73 4.96 -16.11 -8.51
C LYS A 73 5.83 -15.16 -9.35
N ASP A 74 6.98 -14.75 -8.82
CA ASP A 74 7.89 -13.77 -9.40
C ASP A 74 9.17 -14.37 -10.00
N LEU A 75 9.40 -15.70 -9.92
CA LEU A 75 10.61 -16.31 -10.45
C LEU A 75 10.56 -16.40 -11.99
N THR A 76 11.40 -15.63 -12.68
CA THR A 76 11.54 -15.70 -14.16
C THR A 76 12.77 -16.49 -14.60
N PHE A 77 12.83 -16.89 -15.87
CA PHE A 77 14.04 -17.54 -16.44
C PHE A 77 15.28 -16.64 -16.34
N GLU A 78 15.14 -15.31 -16.43
CA GLU A 78 16.26 -14.38 -16.20
C GLU A 78 16.72 -14.38 -14.74
N GLU A 79 15.77 -14.35 -13.79
CA GLU A 79 16.08 -14.39 -12.37
C GLU A 79 16.72 -15.71 -11.93
N LEU A 80 16.32 -16.83 -12.53
CA LEU A 80 16.96 -18.13 -12.31
C LEU A 80 18.47 -18.05 -12.57
N PHE A 81 18.88 -17.40 -13.66
CA PHE A 81 20.30 -17.25 -14.00
C PHE A 81 21.03 -16.25 -13.09
N LYS A 82 20.34 -15.22 -12.56
CA LYS A 82 20.90 -14.30 -11.55
C LYS A 82 21.11 -15.01 -10.20
N LYS A 83 20.18 -15.90 -9.81
CA LYS A 83 20.17 -16.62 -8.53
C LYS A 83 20.70 -18.06 -8.63
N LYS A 84 21.31 -18.45 -9.74
CA LYS A 84 21.75 -19.84 -10.02
C LYS A 84 22.73 -20.43 -8.98
N ASN A 85 23.52 -19.59 -8.30
CA ASN A 85 24.40 -20.05 -7.22
C ASN A 85 23.59 -20.55 -6.02
N ALA A 86 22.50 -19.85 -5.68
CA ALA A 86 21.67 -20.16 -4.54
C ALA A 86 20.61 -21.24 -4.84
N LEU A 87 20.04 -21.23 -6.06
CA LEU A 87 18.95 -22.13 -6.44
C LEU A 87 19.43 -23.46 -7.03
N LEU A 88 20.56 -23.45 -7.76
CA LEU A 88 21.03 -24.60 -8.52
C LEU A 88 22.47 -25.02 -8.14
N ASN A 89 23.10 -24.35 -7.17
CA ASN A 89 24.51 -24.57 -6.80
C ASN A 89 25.49 -24.46 -8.00
N ILE A 90 25.28 -23.47 -8.89
CA ILE A 90 26.08 -23.28 -10.11
C ILE A 90 26.96 -22.02 -10.09
N GLY A 91 28.16 -22.13 -9.52
CA GLY A 91 29.16 -21.04 -9.44
C GLY A 91 29.95 -20.68 -10.70
N ILE A 92 29.56 -21.16 -11.90
CA ILE A 92 30.33 -20.97 -13.15
C ILE A 92 29.68 -19.96 -14.09
N SER A 93 30.48 -19.33 -14.97
CA SER A 93 29.99 -18.39 -15.98
C SER A 93 29.06 -19.08 -16.99
N GLU A 94 28.18 -18.31 -17.65
CA GLU A 94 27.25 -18.85 -18.66
C GLU A 94 28.00 -19.49 -19.84
N ARG A 95 29.13 -18.91 -20.24
CA ARG A 95 29.99 -19.46 -21.28
C ARG A 95 30.60 -20.81 -20.88
N ALA A 96 31.13 -20.90 -19.66
CA ALA A 96 31.66 -22.17 -19.15
C ALA A 96 30.56 -23.24 -19.00
N MET A 97 29.34 -22.82 -18.65
CA MET A 97 28.18 -23.70 -18.59
C MET A 97 27.79 -24.23 -19.98
N THR A 98 27.70 -23.38 -21.00
CA THR A 98 27.39 -23.83 -22.38
C THR A 98 28.45 -24.80 -22.90
N ASP A 99 29.73 -24.57 -22.60
CA ASP A 99 30.81 -25.44 -23.03
C ASP A 99 30.72 -26.82 -22.35
N ARG A 100 30.40 -26.86 -21.04
CA ARG A 100 30.20 -28.11 -20.29
C ARG A 100 28.97 -28.89 -20.75
N ILE A 101 27.85 -28.20 -21.03
CA ILE A 101 26.63 -28.82 -21.57
C ILE A 101 26.94 -29.49 -22.92
N ASN A 102 27.59 -28.76 -23.82
CA ASN A 102 27.95 -29.27 -25.15
C ASN A 102 28.93 -30.45 -25.07
N ALA A 103 29.93 -30.38 -24.18
CA ALA A 103 30.87 -31.48 -23.97
C ALA A 103 30.19 -32.75 -23.45
N LEU A 104 29.21 -32.60 -22.54
CA LEU A 104 28.44 -33.73 -22.01
C LEU A 104 27.57 -34.38 -23.09
N ILE A 105 26.84 -33.58 -23.87
CA ILE A 105 25.99 -34.04 -24.97
C ILE A 105 26.81 -34.81 -26.01
N GLN A 106 27.99 -34.28 -26.38
CA GLN A 106 28.92 -34.96 -27.29
C GLN A 106 29.48 -36.26 -26.71
N LYS A 107 29.90 -36.24 -25.43
CA LYS A 107 30.44 -37.42 -24.74
C LYS A 107 29.42 -38.57 -24.68
N LYS A 108 28.14 -38.24 -24.46
CA LYS A 108 27.04 -39.20 -24.36
C LYS A 108 26.33 -39.47 -25.70
N LYS A 109 26.85 -38.93 -26.81
CA LYS A 109 26.33 -39.12 -28.18
C LYS A 109 24.85 -38.77 -28.35
N ILE A 110 24.37 -37.75 -27.64
CA ILE A 110 22.98 -37.28 -27.76
C ILE A 110 22.90 -36.27 -28.90
N ASP A 111 21.98 -36.46 -29.84
CA ASP A 111 21.85 -35.63 -31.06
C ASP A 111 21.07 -34.31 -30.80
N LEU A 112 21.31 -33.69 -29.64
CA LEU A 112 20.73 -32.39 -29.29
C LEU A 112 21.52 -31.23 -29.92
N PRO A 113 20.88 -30.10 -30.26
CA PRO A 113 21.57 -28.98 -30.88
C PRO A 113 22.62 -28.37 -29.95
N LYS A 114 23.73 -27.91 -30.54
CA LYS A 114 24.79 -27.20 -29.82
C LYS A 114 24.23 -25.92 -29.16
N LEU A 115 24.32 -25.85 -27.84
CA LEU A 115 23.86 -24.72 -27.06
C LEU A 115 24.84 -23.55 -27.18
N THR A 116 24.33 -22.36 -27.50
CA THR A 116 25.12 -21.13 -27.62
C THR A 116 24.66 -20.09 -26.59
N ASN A 117 25.55 -19.17 -26.21
CA ASN A 117 25.20 -18.06 -25.30
C ASN A 117 24.08 -17.16 -25.85
N THR A 118 23.99 -17.02 -27.16
CA THR A 118 22.91 -16.28 -27.82
C THR A 118 21.56 -16.96 -27.64
N MET A 119 21.50 -18.30 -27.65
CA MET A 119 20.27 -19.05 -27.35
C MET A 119 19.83 -18.86 -25.90
N LEU A 120 20.74 -18.92 -24.93
CA LEU A 120 20.42 -18.62 -23.53
C LEU A 120 19.94 -17.18 -23.33
N THR A 121 20.57 -16.22 -24.02
CA THR A 121 20.16 -14.80 -23.99
C THR A 121 18.77 -14.60 -24.58
N ARG A 122 18.40 -15.35 -25.62
CA ARG A 122 17.05 -15.33 -26.21
C ARG A 122 16.02 -15.97 -25.30
N LEU A 123 16.32 -17.12 -24.68
CA LEU A 123 15.42 -17.77 -23.72
C LEU A 123 15.14 -16.90 -22.47
N LYS A 124 16.03 -15.97 -22.12
CA LYS A 124 15.78 -14.98 -21.06
C LYS A 124 14.76 -13.90 -21.45
N LYS A 125 14.51 -13.68 -22.74
CA LYS A 125 13.73 -12.54 -23.27
C LYS A 125 12.51 -12.95 -24.09
N GLU A 126 12.50 -14.15 -24.65
CA GLU A 126 11.50 -14.63 -25.60
C GLU A 126 10.93 -15.98 -25.14
N PRO A 127 9.66 -16.28 -25.45
CA PRO A 127 9.09 -17.59 -25.15
C PRO A 127 9.72 -18.72 -25.95
N ALA A 128 9.71 -19.93 -25.39
CA ALA A 128 10.24 -21.16 -26.00
C ALA A 128 9.24 -21.82 -26.98
N ASP A 129 8.78 -21.05 -27.96
CA ASP A 129 7.77 -21.43 -28.94
C ASP A 129 8.28 -22.37 -30.05
N THR A 130 9.54 -22.23 -30.46
CA THR A 130 10.12 -23.04 -31.55
C THR A 130 10.75 -24.37 -31.09
N PRO A 131 10.84 -25.40 -31.96
CA PRO A 131 11.54 -26.65 -31.66
C PRO A 131 12.99 -26.45 -31.21
N HIS A 132 13.72 -25.52 -31.85
CA HIS A 132 15.09 -25.18 -31.47
C HIS A 132 15.22 -24.62 -30.05
N LYS A 133 14.32 -23.72 -29.63
CA LYS A 133 14.31 -23.17 -28.26
C LYS A 133 13.96 -24.24 -27.22
N ARG A 134 12.99 -25.11 -27.53
CA ARG A 134 12.60 -26.22 -26.66
C ARG A 134 13.72 -27.25 -26.51
N ASN A 135 14.45 -27.56 -27.58
CA ASN A 135 15.58 -28.48 -27.51
C ASN A 135 16.78 -27.87 -26.76
N ALA A 136 16.99 -26.55 -26.82
CA ALA A 136 17.95 -25.87 -25.94
C ALA A 136 17.59 -25.99 -24.45
N LEU A 137 16.31 -25.91 -24.09
CA LEU A 137 15.85 -26.19 -22.72
C LEU A 137 16.06 -27.66 -22.33
N ARG A 138 15.90 -28.61 -23.27
CA ARG A 138 16.23 -30.03 -23.04
C ARG A 138 17.72 -30.24 -22.81
N CYS A 139 18.61 -29.54 -23.52
CA CYS A 139 20.05 -29.57 -23.24
C CYS A 139 20.37 -29.16 -21.80
N LEU A 140 19.72 -28.08 -21.34
CA LEU A 140 19.89 -27.58 -19.98
C LEU A 140 19.32 -28.56 -18.95
N SER A 141 18.13 -29.12 -19.20
CA SER A 141 17.47 -30.10 -18.32
C SER A 141 18.30 -31.39 -18.19
N PHE A 142 18.83 -31.89 -19.32
CA PHE A 142 19.67 -33.08 -19.36
C PHE A 142 20.94 -32.90 -18.52
N TRP A 143 21.62 -31.76 -18.70
CA TRP A 143 22.83 -31.45 -17.95
C TRP A 143 22.56 -31.27 -16.46
N LEU A 144 21.47 -30.59 -16.07
CA LEU A 144 21.06 -30.44 -14.68
C LEU A 144 20.81 -31.82 -14.04
N GLY A 145 20.04 -32.69 -14.70
CA GLY A 145 19.76 -34.02 -14.17
C GLY A 145 21.00 -34.92 -14.06
N TYR A 146 21.99 -34.75 -14.94
CA TYR A 146 23.21 -35.57 -14.96
C TYR A 146 24.27 -35.09 -13.96
N GLU A 147 24.62 -33.80 -13.97
CA GLU A 147 25.68 -33.23 -13.12
C GLU A 147 25.22 -32.91 -11.70
N ARG A 148 23.90 -32.79 -11.49
CA ARG A 148 23.30 -32.42 -10.22
C ARG A 148 22.10 -33.30 -9.85
N PRO A 149 22.30 -34.63 -9.72
CA PRO A 149 21.23 -35.55 -9.37
C PRO A 149 20.69 -35.35 -7.94
N ASP A 150 21.42 -34.61 -7.09
CA ASP A 150 21.05 -34.32 -5.70
C ASP A 150 20.23 -33.03 -5.54
N ILE A 151 20.06 -32.24 -6.62
CA ILE A 151 19.15 -31.08 -6.64
C ILE A 151 17.71 -31.59 -6.70
N ASP A 152 16.77 -30.79 -6.19
CA ASP A 152 15.35 -31.11 -6.19
C ASP A 152 14.91 -31.65 -7.57
N PRO A 153 14.35 -32.88 -7.60
CA PRO A 153 13.95 -33.56 -8.82
C PRO A 153 12.90 -32.84 -9.69
N SER A 154 12.32 -31.75 -9.19
CA SER A 154 11.42 -30.84 -9.90
C SER A 154 12.09 -29.90 -10.90
N TRP A 155 13.42 -29.74 -10.88
CA TRP A 155 14.16 -28.96 -11.88
C TRP A 155 14.31 -29.73 -13.19
N ASN A 156 13.21 -29.81 -13.94
CA ASN A 156 13.07 -30.54 -15.19
C ASN A 156 12.63 -29.64 -16.36
N TYR A 157 12.47 -30.23 -17.54
CA TYR A 157 12.05 -29.53 -18.76
C TYR A 157 10.75 -28.75 -18.60
N GLU A 158 9.74 -29.28 -17.90
CA GLU A 158 8.44 -28.60 -17.74
C GLU A 158 8.57 -27.35 -16.88
N THR A 159 9.33 -27.43 -15.79
CA THR A 159 9.63 -26.28 -14.92
C THR A 159 10.35 -25.19 -15.70
N LEU A 160 11.41 -25.54 -16.44
CA LEU A 160 12.15 -24.57 -17.26
C LEU A 160 11.30 -24.00 -18.41
N PHE A 161 10.38 -24.80 -18.96
CA PHE A 161 9.48 -24.36 -20.01
C PHE A 161 8.42 -23.37 -19.50
N ARG A 162 7.87 -23.58 -18.30
CA ARG A 162 6.93 -22.63 -17.66
C ARG A 162 7.58 -21.28 -17.37
N LEU A 163 8.81 -21.27 -16.84
CA LEU A 163 9.59 -20.05 -16.61
C LEU A 163 9.86 -19.26 -17.91
N CYS A 164 9.90 -19.95 -19.06
CA CYS A 164 10.00 -19.34 -20.39
C CYS A 164 8.64 -18.89 -20.97
N GLN A 165 7.51 -19.38 -20.49
CA GLN A 165 6.18 -18.88 -20.91
C GLN A 165 5.78 -17.62 -20.13
N GLU A 166 6.19 -17.53 -18.87
CA GLU A 166 5.92 -16.38 -18.00
C GLU A 166 6.88 -15.21 -18.22
N THR A 167 7.85 -15.34 -19.13
CA THR A 167 8.77 -14.25 -19.48
C THR A 167 8.03 -13.17 -20.27
N ASN A 168 7.65 -12.12 -19.54
CA ASN A 168 7.09 -10.84 -19.98
C ASN A 168 7.25 -10.54 -21.48
N GLN A 169 6.20 -10.78 -22.28
CA GLN A 169 5.96 -9.90 -23.41
C GLN A 169 5.98 -8.47 -22.87
N PRO A 170 6.76 -7.53 -23.43
CA PRO A 170 6.61 -6.13 -23.08
C PRO A 170 5.19 -5.72 -23.49
N ARG A 171 4.26 -5.71 -22.53
CA ARG A 171 2.95 -5.10 -22.74
C ARG A 171 3.20 -3.65 -23.12
N SER A 172 2.97 -3.30 -24.38
CA SER A 172 2.99 -1.91 -24.82
C SER A 172 1.74 -1.24 -24.28
N PHE A 173 1.91 -0.40 -23.27
CA PHE A 173 0.83 0.45 -22.77
C PHE A 173 0.85 1.75 -23.54
N ASN A 174 -0.23 2.04 -24.25
CA ASN A 174 -0.37 3.28 -25.01
C ASN A 174 -0.97 4.41 -24.16
N GLU A 175 -1.61 4.07 -23.04
CA GLU A 175 -2.28 5.02 -22.16
C GLU A 175 -1.79 4.91 -20.72
N GLY A 176 -1.85 6.03 -20.00
CA GLY A 176 -1.49 6.12 -18.60
C GLY A 176 -1.44 7.55 -18.10
N VAL A 177 -0.53 7.81 -17.17
CA VAL A 177 -0.27 9.11 -16.56
C VAL A 177 1.18 9.47 -16.81
N ARG A 178 1.44 10.68 -17.33
CA ARG A 178 2.78 11.23 -17.46
C ARG A 178 2.97 12.37 -16.47
N ILE A 179 4.10 12.34 -15.76
CA ILE A 179 4.58 13.46 -14.97
C ILE A 179 5.68 14.15 -15.74
N GLY A 180 5.64 15.48 -15.82
CA GLY A 180 6.79 16.31 -16.14
C GLY A 180 7.30 17.07 -14.91
N LEU A 181 8.61 17.07 -14.72
CA LEU A 181 9.28 17.88 -13.70
C LEU A 181 10.26 18.81 -14.41
N THR A 182 10.09 20.12 -14.23
CA THR A 182 10.91 21.15 -14.86
C THR A 182 11.54 22.04 -13.80
N LEU A 183 12.85 22.19 -13.87
CA LEU A 183 13.58 23.20 -13.11
C LEU A 183 13.55 24.52 -13.86
N SER A 184 13.09 25.57 -13.19
CA SER A 184 13.00 26.93 -13.74
C SER A 184 13.82 27.89 -12.89
N SER A 185 14.31 28.97 -13.50
CA SER A 185 15.06 29.99 -12.78
C SER A 185 14.70 31.43 -13.16
N ARG A 186 14.81 32.33 -12.18
CA ARG A 186 14.72 33.79 -12.29
C ARG A 186 16.10 34.46 -12.26
N GLY A 187 17.03 33.97 -13.09
CA GLY A 187 18.36 34.56 -13.27
C GLY A 187 19.54 33.76 -12.72
N ASP A 188 19.31 32.69 -11.96
CA ASP A 188 20.37 31.77 -11.56
C ASP A 188 20.61 30.73 -12.68
N VAL A 189 21.87 30.36 -12.91
CA VAL A 189 22.17 29.24 -13.82
C VAL A 189 21.73 27.94 -13.17
N ILE A 190 20.92 27.14 -13.88
CA ILE A 190 20.59 25.77 -13.45
C ILE A 190 21.78 24.88 -13.81
N GLY A 191 22.58 24.53 -12.81
CA GLY A 191 23.74 23.67 -12.99
C GLY A 191 23.36 22.23 -13.35
N HIS A 192 24.28 21.52 -14.01
CA HIS A 192 24.11 20.11 -14.36
C HIS A 192 23.83 19.24 -13.11
N ASP A 193 24.49 19.55 -11.99
CA ASP A 193 24.38 18.81 -10.74
C ASP A 193 22.95 18.81 -10.17
N ALA A 194 22.22 19.92 -10.30
CA ALA A 194 20.83 20.00 -9.84
C ALA A 194 19.91 19.07 -10.64
N VAL A 195 20.12 18.97 -11.96
CA VAL A 195 19.35 18.08 -12.84
C VAL A 195 19.70 16.61 -12.55
N VAL A 196 20.98 16.31 -12.36
CA VAL A 196 21.45 14.96 -12.00
C VAL A 196 20.89 14.55 -10.64
N TRP A 197 20.91 15.46 -9.66
CA TRP A 197 20.32 15.26 -8.35
C TRP A 197 18.82 14.92 -8.45
N LEU A 198 18.07 15.67 -9.26
CA LEU A 198 16.64 15.43 -9.45
C LEU A 198 16.39 14.05 -10.08
N LYS A 199 17.10 13.71 -11.16
CA LYS A 199 17.00 12.40 -11.82
C LYS A 199 17.28 11.24 -10.88
N ASN A 200 18.34 11.36 -10.06
CA ASN A 200 18.73 10.32 -9.11
C ASN A 200 17.69 10.18 -7.99
N ASN A 201 17.18 11.28 -7.44
CA ASN A 201 16.17 11.25 -6.38
C ASN A 201 14.85 10.65 -6.85
N VAL A 202 14.40 11.02 -8.05
CA VAL A 202 13.21 10.42 -8.68
C VAL A 202 13.40 8.92 -8.85
N LYS A 203 14.52 8.51 -9.45
CA LYS A 203 14.81 7.10 -9.71
C LYS A 203 14.87 6.30 -8.41
N ASN A 204 15.59 6.78 -7.41
CA ASN A 204 15.74 6.12 -6.12
C ASN A 204 14.38 5.98 -5.41
N TYR A 205 13.54 7.03 -5.43
CA TYR A 205 12.22 6.97 -4.82
C TYR A 205 11.31 5.97 -5.53
N ILE A 206 11.28 5.98 -6.87
CA ILE A 206 10.51 4.99 -7.65
C ILE A 206 10.97 3.58 -7.32
N GLN A 207 12.29 3.32 -7.27
CA GLN A 207 12.84 1.99 -7.00
C GLN A 207 12.57 1.48 -5.58
N ASN A 208 12.61 2.38 -4.59
CA ASN A 208 12.55 1.98 -3.18
C ASN A 208 11.14 2.02 -2.59
N SER A 209 10.25 2.87 -3.12
CA SER A 209 8.97 3.18 -2.47
C SER A 209 7.76 2.91 -3.34
N ILE A 210 7.91 2.90 -4.65
CA ILE A 210 6.85 2.48 -5.55
C ILE A 210 7.12 1.03 -5.91
N ASN A 211 6.36 0.11 -5.31
CA ASN A 211 6.31 -1.29 -5.74
C ASN A 211 5.71 -1.34 -7.17
N LEU A 212 6.49 -0.93 -8.16
CA LEU A 212 6.25 -1.26 -9.55
C LEU A 212 6.44 -2.78 -9.63
N LEU A 213 5.39 -3.47 -10.10
CA LEU A 213 5.49 -4.85 -10.53
C LEU A 213 6.73 -5.01 -11.45
N PRO A 214 7.35 -6.21 -11.54
CA PRO A 214 8.63 -6.46 -12.19
C PRO A 214 8.55 -6.33 -13.71
N TYR A 215 8.31 -5.12 -14.21
CA TYR A 215 8.30 -4.75 -15.61
C TYR A 215 9.39 -3.70 -15.80
N GLY A 216 10.57 -4.14 -16.24
CA GLY A 216 11.85 -3.40 -16.27
C GLY A 216 11.92 -2.15 -17.17
N THR A 217 10.78 -1.58 -17.57
CA THR A 217 10.69 -0.35 -18.38
C THR A 217 9.86 0.77 -17.76
N TRP A 218 9.14 0.54 -16.64
CA TRP A 218 8.24 1.54 -16.07
C TRP A 218 8.91 2.40 -15.01
N GLY A 219 8.48 3.67 -14.90
CA GLY A 219 9.16 4.67 -14.07
C GLY A 219 10.55 5.08 -14.59
N LYS A 220 10.90 4.75 -15.84
CA LYS A 220 12.14 5.22 -16.47
C LYS A 220 12.06 6.72 -16.73
N VAL A 221 12.94 7.46 -16.06
CA VAL A 221 13.10 8.90 -16.22
C VAL A 221 13.65 9.20 -17.61
N LYS A 222 12.84 9.81 -18.47
CA LYS A 222 13.22 10.29 -19.81
C LYS A 222 13.55 11.78 -19.71
N SER A 223 14.64 12.22 -20.33
CA SER A 223 14.91 13.67 -20.44
C SER A 223 14.20 14.19 -21.67
N TYR A 224 13.40 15.24 -21.51
CA TYR A 224 12.77 15.94 -22.64
C TYR A 224 13.72 17.03 -23.16
N ASP A 225 14.21 17.87 -22.24
CA ASP A 225 15.23 18.88 -22.49
C ASP A 225 16.31 18.82 -21.38
N ILE A 226 17.16 19.85 -21.28
CA ILE A 226 18.24 19.92 -20.30
C ILE A 226 17.69 19.98 -18.86
N THR A 227 16.54 20.62 -18.66
CA THR A 227 15.94 20.97 -17.35
C THR A 227 14.65 20.20 -17.03
N THR A 228 14.08 19.50 -18.01
CA THR A 228 12.78 18.84 -17.94
C THR A 228 12.92 17.32 -18.06
N ILE A 229 12.31 16.60 -17.13
CA ILE A 229 12.26 15.14 -17.11
C ILE A 229 10.82 14.63 -17.12
N PHE A 230 10.56 13.56 -17.87
CA PHE A 230 9.28 12.88 -17.97
C PHE A 230 9.33 11.47 -17.37
N ILE A 231 8.23 11.10 -16.72
CA ILE A 231 8.03 9.78 -16.10
C ILE A 231 6.65 9.26 -16.50
N ASP A 232 6.61 8.05 -17.03
CA ASP A 232 5.37 7.39 -17.47
C ASP A 232 4.92 6.33 -16.46
N PHE A 233 3.65 6.41 -16.04
CA PHE A 233 2.93 5.43 -15.22
C PHE A 233 1.79 4.83 -16.05
N PRO A 234 1.94 3.60 -16.59
CA PRO A 234 0.94 3.02 -17.49
C PRO A 234 -0.36 2.65 -16.77
N LYS A 235 -1.47 2.62 -17.51
CA LYS A 235 -2.77 2.13 -17.04
C LYS A 235 -2.82 0.60 -17.14
N GLU A 236 -2.97 -0.10 -16.02
CA GLU A 236 -2.92 -1.58 -15.99
C GLU A 236 -4.25 -2.23 -16.49
N GLY A 237 -5.38 -1.54 -16.36
CA GLY A 237 -6.70 -2.04 -16.76
C GLY A 237 -7.02 -1.83 -18.24
N ARG A 238 -7.76 -2.77 -18.86
CA ARG A 238 -8.25 -2.62 -20.25
C ARG A 238 -9.39 -1.62 -20.38
N ALA A 239 -10.03 -1.25 -19.28
CA ALA A 239 -11.21 -0.42 -19.32
C ALA A 239 -10.87 1.07 -19.39
N ASN A 240 -11.69 1.82 -20.12
CA ASN A 240 -11.50 3.25 -20.38
C ASN A 240 -12.46 4.10 -19.53
N TYR A 241 -12.45 3.88 -18.21
CA TYR A 241 -13.13 4.75 -17.26
C TYR A 241 -12.12 5.43 -16.32
N PRO A 242 -12.43 6.61 -15.76
CA PRO A 242 -11.50 7.37 -14.91
C PRO A 242 -10.86 6.56 -13.76
N THR A 243 -11.63 5.67 -13.13
CA THR A 243 -11.11 4.83 -12.03
C THR A 243 -10.03 3.83 -12.44
N SER A 244 -9.91 3.50 -13.74
CA SER A 244 -8.82 2.64 -14.23
C SER A 244 -7.43 3.26 -14.04
N TYR A 245 -7.37 4.58 -13.89
CA TYR A 245 -6.12 5.32 -13.71
C TYR A 245 -5.72 5.47 -12.24
N GLN A 246 -6.53 5.00 -11.28
CA GLN A 246 -6.35 5.22 -9.84
C GLN A 246 -4.91 4.96 -9.37
N ARG A 247 -4.37 3.75 -9.63
CA ARG A 247 -3.03 3.35 -9.20
C ARG A 247 -1.94 4.22 -9.85
N SER A 248 -2.07 4.50 -11.14
CA SER A 248 -1.12 5.30 -11.92
C SER A 248 -1.09 6.75 -11.45
N ILE A 249 -2.26 7.34 -11.19
CA ILE A 249 -2.41 8.71 -10.69
C ILE A 249 -1.89 8.83 -9.26
N ARG A 250 -2.26 7.90 -8.38
CA ARG A 250 -1.75 7.89 -7.00
C ARG A 250 -0.22 7.83 -6.98
N ASN A 251 0.37 6.92 -7.75
CA ASN A 251 1.82 6.84 -7.86
C ASN A 251 2.40 8.16 -8.38
N ALA A 252 1.73 8.79 -9.35
CA ALA A 252 2.18 10.04 -9.90
C ALA A 252 2.18 11.19 -8.87
N ILE A 253 1.10 11.33 -8.12
CA ILE A 253 1.00 12.32 -7.04
C ILE A 253 2.00 12.01 -5.92
N SER A 254 2.24 10.74 -5.61
CA SER A 254 3.24 10.32 -4.62
C SER A 254 4.65 10.77 -5.01
N VAL A 255 5.03 10.64 -6.29
CA VAL A 255 6.31 11.17 -6.79
C VAL A 255 6.31 12.70 -6.73
N ALA A 256 5.23 13.35 -7.17
CA ALA A 256 5.13 14.80 -7.19
C ALA A 256 5.29 15.40 -5.78
N HIS A 257 4.57 14.84 -4.80
CA HIS A 257 4.66 15.20 -3.38
C HIS A 257 6.10 15.04 -2.87
N GLN A 258 6.71 13.87 -3.07
CA GLN A 258 8.04 13.60 -2.55
C GLN A 258 9.11 14.49 -3.18
N MET A 259 9.03 14.75 -4.48
CA MET A 259 9.99 15.62 -5.16
C MET A 259 9.79 17.09 -4.79
N ALA A 260 8.55 17.55 -4.59
CA ALA A 260 8.28 18.92 -4.14
C ALA A 260 8.98 19.22 -2.80
N ILE A 261 8.88 18.30 -1.83
CA ILE A 261 9.46 18.49 -0.50
C ILE A 261 10.98 18.28 -0.51
N ARG A 262 11.47 17.23 -1.17
CA ARG A 262 12.91 16.97 -1.25
C ARG A 262 13.65 18.08 -2.00
N TRP A 263 13.04 18.66 -3.03
CA TRP A 263 13.61 19.83 -3.70
C TRP A 263 13.75 20.99 -2.73
N ALA A 264 12.69 21.31 -1.96
CA ALA A 264 12.71 22.38 -0.97
C ALA A 264 13.77 22.20 0.13
N LEU A 265 14.08 20.95 0.48
CA LEU A 265 15.14 20.60 1.45
C LEU A 265 16.55 20.57 0.84
N SER A 266 16.67 20.59 -0.48
CA SER A 266 17.97 20.46 -1.15
C SER A 266 18.78 21.76 -1.13
N ASP A 267 20.11 21.63 -1.20
CA ASP A 267 21.03 22.76 -1.35
C ASP A 267 20.86 23.51 -2.69
N TYR A 268 20.22 22.89 -3.67
CA TYR A 268 20.01 23.46 -4.99
C TYR A 268 18.81 24.42 -5.04
N CYS A 269 17.91 24.34 -4.07
CA CYS A 269 16.76 25.23 -3.96
C CYS A 269 17.21 26.61 -3.45
N THR A 270 16.95 27.63 -4.25
CA THR A 270 17.24 29.04 -3.93
C THR A 270 16.01 29.89 -4.16
N LYS A 271 16.01 31.15 -3.72
CA LYS A 271 14.92 32.11 -4.01
C LYS A 271 14.64 32.27 -5.51
N ASN A 272 15.64 31.99 -6.36
CA ASN A 272 15.56 32.16 -7.80
C ASN A 272 15.46 30.84 -8.57
N ARG A 273 15.50 29.67 -7.91
CA ARG A 273 15.38 28.36 -8.57
C ARG A 273 14.18 27.61 -8.01
N PHE A 274 13.27 27.23 -8.90
CA PHE A 274 12.00 26.61 -8.51
C PHE A 274 11.70 25.38 -9.36
N LEU A 275 10.97 24.46 -8.76
CA LEU A 275 10.51 23.23 -9.38
C LEU A 275 9.04 23.38 -9.76
N SER A 276 8.70 23.05 -11.01
CA SER A 276 7.32 22.90 -11.48
C SER A 276 7.07 21.45 -11.86
N ILE A 277 5.94 20.91 -11.43
CA ILE A 277 5.52 19.53 -11.69
C ILE A 277 4.16 19.55 -12.37
N GLY A 278 4.08 18.99 -13.58
CA GLY A 278 2.87 18.83 -14.37
C GLY A 278 2.45 17.36 -14.41
N ILE A 279 1.16 17.08 -14.23
CA ILE A 279 0.61 15.72 -14.33
C ILE A 279 -0.50 15.73 -15.39
N ALA A 280 -0.43 14.79 -16.34
CA ALA A 280 -1.43 14.63 -17.38
C ALA A 280 -1.80 13.14 -17.57
N THR A 281 -3.09 12.87 -17.77
CA THR A 281 -3.66 11.52 -17.93
C THR A 281 -4.19 11.35 -19.36
N GLY A 282 -3.93 10.20 -19.99
CA GLY A 282 -4.43 9.89 -21.33
C GLY A 282 -3.44 9.06 -22.18
N ASP A 283 -3.58 9.17 -23.50
CA ASP A 283 -2.68 8.54 -24.47
C ASP A 283 -1.31 9.22 -24.47
N PHE A 284 -0.26 8.44 -24.21
CA PHE A 284 1.13 8.91 -24.13
C PHE A 284 1.61 9.64 -25.39
N ALA A 285 1.01 9.39 -26.55
CA ALA A 285 1.32 10.09 -27.80
C ALA A 285 0.92 11.58 -27.75
N ASN A 286 -0.10 11.93 -26.97
CA ASN A 286 -0.71 13.27 -26.96
C ASN A 286 -0.41 14.08 -25.70
N LEU A 287 0.16 13.46 -24.65
CA LEU A 287 0.34 14.14 -23.35
C LEU A 287 1.31 15.33 -23.39
N ASP A 288 2.27 15.35 -24.31
CA ASP A 288 3.25 16.44 -24.39
C ASP A 288 2.59 17.77 -24.78
N ASN A 289 1.50 17.71 -25.57
CA ASN A 289 0.72 18.89 -25.97
C ASN A 289 0.08 19.61 -24.76
N TYR A 290 -0.23 18.86 -23.70
CA TYR A 290 -0.86 19.39 -22.49
C TYR A 290 0.15 19.73 -21.40
N LEU A 291 1.24 18.95 -21.26
CA LEU A 291 2.21 19.11 -20.18
C LEU A 291 3.04 20.39 -20.28
N LEU A 292 3.54 20.73 -21.47
CA LEU A 292 4.38 21.91 -21.65
C LEU A 292 3.65 23.22 -21.29
N PRO A 293 2.39 23.45 -21.73
CA PRO A 293 1.59 24.59 -21.26
C PRO A 293 1.43 24.64 -19.74
N ILE A 294 1.16 23.50 -19.09
CA ILE A 294 0.96 23.42 -17.64
C ILE A 294 2.24 23.77 -16.87
N LEU A 295 3.39 23.26 -17.33
CA LEU A 295 4.70 23.49 -16.71
C LEU A 295 5.12 24.97 -16.81
N ASN A 296 4.78 25.65 -17.91
CA ASN A 296 5.15 27.03 -18.17
C ASN A 296 4.11 28.07 -17.71
N ALA A 297 2.93 27.62 -17.25
CA ALA A 297 1.88 28.53 -16.81
C ALA A 297 2.32 29.37 -15.60
N LYS A 298 2.03 30.68 -15.64
CA LYS A 298 2.16 31.57 -14.49
C LYS A 298 0.91 31.46 -13.64
N LEU A 299 1.03 30.93 -12.43
CA LEU A 299 -0.10 30.64 -11.54
C LEU A 299 0.02 31.47 -10.24
N PRO A 300 -1.09 31.85 -9.60
CA PRO A 300 -1.05 32.62 -8.36
C PRO A 300 -0.36 31.82 -7.26
N GLY A 301 0.63 32.42 -6.60
CA GLY A 301 1.43 31.75 -5.56
C GLY A 301 2.44 30.71 -6.10
N ASP A 302 2.62 30.61 -7.42
CA ASP A 302 3.55 29.68 -8.09
C ASP A 302 3.50 28.23 -7.55
N PRO A 303 2.33 27.57 -7.54
CA PRO A 303 2.17 26.21 -7.06
C PRO A 303 3.07 25.22 -7.79
N VAL A 304 3.63 24.29 -7.00
CA VAL A 304 4.58 23.27 -7.47
C VAL A 304 3.89 22.20 -8.30
N ILE A 305 2.74 21.69 -7.85
CA ILE A 305 2.05 20.55 -8.48
C ILE A 305 0.82 21.03 -9.23
N ARG A 306 0.77 20.73 -10.53
CA ARG A 306 -0.21 21.23 -11.51
C ARG A 306 -0.70 20.09 -12.38
N MET A 307 -1.90 20.19 -12.92
CA MET A 307 -2.49 19.12 -13.74
C MET A 307 -3.55 19.58 -14.72
N THR A 308 -3.89 18.69 -15.65
CA THR A 308 -5.00 18.86 -16.59
C THR A 308 -6.35 18.63 -15.91
N ASP A 309 -7.41 19.13 -16.53
CA ASP A 309 -8.81 18.90 -16.13
C ASP A 309 -9.17 17.40 -16.04
N TYR A 310 -8.77 16.62 -17.04
CA TYR A 310 -9.05 15.18 -17.03
C TYR A 310 -8.31 14.43 -15.92
N THR A 311 -7.08 14.84 -15.59
CA THR A 311 -6.37 14.29 -14.43
C THR A 311 -7.09 14.65 -13.13
N HIS A 312 -7.54 15.89 -12.99
CA HIS A 312 -8.32 16.34 -11.83
C HIS A 312 -9.61 15.51 -11.67
N GLN A 313 -10.37 15.29 -12.74
CA GLN A 313 -11.58 14.46 -12.70
C GLN A 313 -11.27 13.01 -12.29
N CYS A 314 -10.20 12.42 -12.82
CA CYS A 314 -9.80 11.07 -12.44
C CYS A 314 -9.43 10.99 -10.95
N ILE A 315 -8.79 12.01 -10.39
CA ILE A 315 -8.47 12.09 -8.97
C ILE A 315 -9.75 12.09 -8.11
N LEU A 316 -10.72 12.95 -8.45
CA LEU A 316 -11.98 13.05 -7.71
C LEU A 316 -12.77 11.74 -7.73
N ILE A 317 -12.94 11.13 -8.91
CA ILE A 317 -13.71 9.87 -9.04
C ILE A 317 -12.99 8.70 -8.36
N SER A 318 -11.65 8.68 -8.40
CA SER A 318 -10.84 7.69 -7.70
C SER A 318 -10.64 7.97 -6.21
N ASP A 319 -11.21 9.06 -5.70
CA ASP A 319 -11.18 9.43 -4.29
C ASP A 319 -9.75 9.60 -3.73
N ILE A 320 -8.83 10.09 -4.58
CA ILE A 320 -7.44 10.34 -4.19
C ILE A 320 -7.38 11.66 -3.42
N ARG A 321 -6.83 11.63 -2.20
CA ARG A 321 -6.98 12.72 -1.21
C ARG A 321 -6.00 13.87 -1.43
N THR A 322 -6.39 14.77 -2.33
CA THR A 322 -5.70 16.02 -2.65
C THR A 322 -6.66 17.20 -2.56
N VAL A 323 -6.18 18.33 -2.05
CA VAL A 323 -6.93 19.58 -1.98
C VAL A 323 -6.50 20.47 -3.14
N PHE A 324 -7.49 20.98 -3.88
CA PHE A 324 -7.30 21.78 -5.08
C PHE A 324 -7.58 23.25 -4.86
N CYS A 325 -7.10 24.08 -5.79
CA CYS A 325 -7.59 25.44 -5.93
C CYS A 325 -9.11 25.46 -6.19
N PRO A 326 -9.83 26.51 -5.73
CA PRO A 326 -11.28 26.60 -5.92
C PRO A 326 -11.69 26.78 -7.39
N HIS A 327 -10.86 27.48 -8.18
CA HIS A 327 -11.10 27.73 -9.60
C HIS A 327 -9.83 27.46 -10.41
N PRO A 328 -9.93 26.75 -11.53
CA PRO A 328 -8.79 26.52 -12.42
C PRO A 328 -8.41 27.80 -13.14
N LYS A 329 -7.21 27.82 -13.71
CA LYS A 329 -6.80 28.86 -14.66
C LYS A 329 -6.98 28.36 -16.08
N GLU A 330 -7.72 29.12 -16.89
CA GLU A 330 -7.84 28.88 -18.32
C GLU A 330 -6.57 29.31 -19.06
N ALA A 331 -6.10 28.45 -19.96
CA ALA A 331 -5.00 28.72 -20.88
C ALA A 331 -5.36 28.25 -22.29
N THR A 332 -5.15 29.10 -23.29
CA THR A 332 -5.38 28.73 -24.69
C THR A 332 -4.17 27.97 -25.23
N LEU A 333 -4.42 26.79 -25.79
CA LEU A 333 -3.43 25.96 -26.47
C LEU A 333 -3.15 26.48 -27.89
N PHE A 334 -2.04 26.05 -28.48
CA PHE A 334 -1.64 26.43 -29.83
C PHE A 334 -2.65 26.02 -30.92
N ASN A 335 -3.45 24.98 -30.66
CA ASN A 335 -4.52 24.51 -31.54
C ASN A 335 -5.86 25.25 -31.35
N GLY A 336 -5.92 26.26 -30.49
CA GLY A 336 -7.13 27.03 -30.18
C GLY A 336 -8.04 26.40 -29.11
N GLU A 337 -7.71 25.21 -28.60
CA GLU A 337 -8.44 24.60 -27.49
C GLU A 337 -8.16 25.34 -26.17
N THR A 338 -9.14 25.32 -25.26
CA THR A 338 -8.97 25.87 -23.91
C THR A 338 -8.61 24.77 -22.94
N LEU A 339 -7.51 24.93 -22.22
CA LEU A 339 -7.03 24.03 -21.18
C LEU A 339 -7.29 24.65 -19.80
N ASN A 340 -8.06 23.94 -18.98
CA ASN A 340 -8.19 24.25 -17.55
C ASN A 340 -7.02 23.66 -16.77
N ILE A 341 -6.23 24.54 -16.16
CA ILE A 341 -5.08 24.17 -15.33
C ILE A 341 -5.52 24.20 -13.88
N TRP A 342 -5.53 23.03 -13.26
CA TRP A 342 -5.75 22.84 -11.83
C TRP A 342 -4.40 22.71 -11.12
N TRP A 343 -4.33 23.12 -9.85
CA TRP A 343 -3.15 22.91 -9.02
C TRP A 343 -3.52 22.46 -7.61
N VAL A 344 -2.58 21.76 -7.00
CA VAL A 344 -2.72 21.25 -5.63
C VAL A 344 -2.41 22.39 -4.66
N SER A 345 -3.40 22.74 -3.83
CA SER A 345 -3.25 23.69 -2.73
C SER A 345 -2.83 22.99 -1.42
N GLY A 346 -3.13 21.69 -1.30
CA GLY A 346 -2.77 20.88 -0.14
C GLY A 346 -2.92 19.38 -0.40
N LEU A 347 -2.31 18.58 0.47
CA LEU A 347 -2.41 17.12 0.45
C LEU A 347 -2.83 16.67 1.84
N TRP A 348 -3.77 15.72 1.94
CA TRP A 348 -4.16 15.08 3.21
C TRP A 348 -3.07 14.14 3.72
N SER A 349 -1.88 14.69 3.90
CA SER A 349 -0.67 13.92 4.16
C SER A 349 -0.61 13.36 5.55
N SER A 350 -1.39 13.92 6.49
CA SER A 350 -1.59 13.38 7.83
C SER A 350 -2.22 11.99 7.85
N ILE A 351 -2.83 11.51 6.76
CA ILE A 351 -3.53 10.22 6.72
C ILE A 351 -3.18 9.39 5.47
N TYR A 352 -2.95 10.03 4.32
CA TYR A 352 -2.90 9.32 3.03
C TYR A 352 -1.52 9.24 2.37
N TRP A 353 -0.65 10.22 2.60
CA TRP A 353 0.64 10.32 1.90
C TRP A 353 1.81 9.91 2.79
N ASP A 354 2.72 9.07 2.31
CA ASP A 354 3.84 8.56 3.14
C ASP A 354 4.83 9.67 3.56
N PHE A 355 5.66 9.38 4.54
CA PHE A 355 6.66 10.33 5.04
C PHE A 355 7.76 10.61 4.01
N ILE A 356 8.37 11.79 4.13
CA ILE A 356 9.58 12.14 3.39
C ILE A 356 10.78 11.54 4.13
N PRO A 357 11.58 10.63 3.53
CA PRO A 357 12.70 9.98 4.23
C PRO A 357 13.71 10.95 4.83
N HIS A 358 14.03 12.04 4.12
CA HIS A 358 14.94 13.09 4.62
C HIS A 358 14.45 13.73 5.93
N LEU A 359 13.12 13.84 6.13
CA LEU A 359 12.54 14.33 7.38
C LEU A 359 12.61 13.27 8.49
N LEU A 360 12.48 11.98 8.14
CA LEU A 360 12.61 10.90 9.11
C LEU A 360 14.04 10.69 9.59
N GLU A 361 15.03 11.02 8.77
CA GLU A 361 16.46 10.87 9.03
C GLU A 361 17.07 12.10 9.74
N ASP A 362 16.41 13.28 9.64
CA ASP A 362 16.87 14.51 10.28
C ASP A 362 17.01 14.35 11.81
N GLU A 363 18.20 14.67 12.33
CA GLU A 363 18.56 14.48 13.75
C GLU A 363 17.75 15.35 14.70
N ILE A 364 17.44 16.60 14.34
CA ILE A 364 16.70 17.52 15.22
C ILE A 364 15.25 17.08 15.37
N MET A 365 14.72 16.37 14.38
CA MET A 365 13.35 15.90 14.39
C MET A 365 13.20 14.55 15.11
N GLN A 366 14.30 13.89 15.46
CA GLN A 366 14.24 12.61 16.18
C GLN A 366 13.62 12.82 17.56
N ASN A 367 12.82 11.85 18.01
CA ASN A 367 12.27 11.87 19.36
C ASN A 367 13.27 11.29 20.38
N LYS A 368 14.50 11.85 20.38
CA LYS A 368 15.53 11.66 21.39
C LYS A 368 15.41 12.79 22.42
N PRO A 369 15.64 12.55 23.72
CA PRO A 369 15.50 13.61 24.74
C PRO A 369 16.29 14.89 24.42
N SER A 370 17.52 14.76 23.93
CA SER A 370 18.36 15.90 23.55
C SER A 370 17.82 16.67 22.34
N SER A 371 17.31 15.98 21.32
CA SER A 371 16.70 16.60 20.14
C SER A 371 15.41 17.34 20.50
N VAL A 372 14.56 16.74 21.36
CA VAL A 372 13.32 17.39 21.84
C VAL A 372 13.66 18.64 22.62
N GLU A 373 14.60 18.57 23.58
CA GLU A 373 15.01 19.73 24.35
C GLU A 373 15.58 20.84 23.45
N LEU A 374 16.48 20.49 22.52
CA LEU A 374 17.05 21.44 21.57
C LEU A 374 15.96 22.10 20.71
N LEU A 375 14.99 21.32 20.22
CA LEU A 375 13.90 21.82 19.38
C LEU A 375 12.96 22.74 20.17
N SER A 376 12.59 22.36 21.40
CA SER A 376 11.77 23.20 22.27
C SER A 376 12.50 24.51 22.63
N GLN A 377 13.80 24.44 22.95
CA GLN A 377 14.61 25.64 23.22
C GLN A 377 14.72 26.53 21.96
N PHE A 378 14.86 25.94 20.78
CA PHE A 378 14.94 26.68 19.52
C PHE A 378 13.67 27.49 19.24
N PHE A 379 12.48 26.95 19.52
CA PHE A 379 11.23 27.70 19.38
C PHE A 379 11.05 28.79 20.45
N MET A 380 11.60 28.60 21.66
CA MET A 380 11.50 29.60 22.74
C MET A 380 12.54 30.72 22.61
N PHE A 381 13.76 30.39 22.17
CA PHE A 381 14.93 31.28 22.16
C PHE A 381 15.73 31.14 20.84
N PRO A 382 15.15 31.48 19.68
CA PRO A 382 15.78 31.24 18.39
C PRO A 382 17.13 31.98 18.23
N GLU A 383 17.21 33.23 18.69
CA GLU A 383 18.40 34.09 18.57
C GLU A 383 19.64 33.51 19.29
N GLN A 384 19.44 32.71 20.35
CA GLN A 384 20.52 32.15 21.15
C GLN A 384 21.12 30.87 20.57
N LEU A 385 20.43 30.27 19.60
CA LEU A 385 20.72 28.94 19.07
C LEU A 385 21.00 28.93 17.56
N GLU A 386 20.74 30.03 16.86
CA GLU A 386 20.94 30.16 15.40
C GLU A 386 22.39 29.87 14.98
N GLU A 387 23.39 30.29 15.76
CA GLU A 387 24.82 30.03 15.48
C GLU A 387 25.29 28.62 15.84
N LYS A 388 24.51 27.86 16.63
CA LYS A 388 24.90 26.55 17.17
C LYS A 388 24.29 25.36 16.45
N ILE A 389 23.29 25.59 15.60
CA ILE A 389 22.50 24.54 14.96
C ILE A 389 22.95 24.36 13.52
N GLU A 390 23.36 23.14 13.17
CA GLU A 390 23.68 22.78 11.80
C GLU A 390 22.44 22.89 10.88
N PRO A 391 22.61 23.18 9.58
CA PRO A 391 21.51 23.23 8.63
C PRO A 391 20.66 21.95 8.65
N ASN A 392 19.36 22.10 8.85
CA ASN A 392 18.39 21.01 8.99
C ASN A 392 17.04 21.42 8.38
N ALA A 393 16.04 20.53 8.42
CA ALA A 393 14.73 20.79 7.82
C ALA A 393 14.02 22.01 8.42
N ILE A 394 14.16 22.25 9.73
CA ILE A 394 13.53 23.39 10.42
C ILE A 394 14.18 24.70 9.98
N THR A 395 15.51 24.78 9.98
CA THR A 395 16.23 26.00 9.54
C THR A 395 16.03 26.27 8.05
N ARG A 396 15.90 25.22 7.22
CA ARG A 396 15.50 25.34 5.81
C ARG A 396 14.08 25.90 5.66
N PHE A 397 13.13 25.40 6.42
CA PHE A 397 11.76 25.93 6.41
C PHE A 397 11.72 27.40 6.83
N PHE A 398 12.47 27.79 7.86
CA PHE A 398 12.54 29.19 8.30
C PHE A 398 13.18 30.13 7.28
N SER A 399 14.07 29.61 6.44
CA SER A 399 14.61 30.37 5.31
C SER A 399 13.58 30.61 4.20
N PHE A 400 12.55 29.76 4.10
CA PHE A 400 11.51 29.80 3.07
C PHE A 400 10.11 29.50 3.66
N PRO A 401 9.60 30.31 4.59
CA PRO A 401 8.39 29.98 5.37
C PRO A 401 7.11 29.95 4.53
N HIS A 402 7.15 30.55 3.33
CA HIS A 402 6.06 30.53 2.34
C HIS A 402 5.77 29.14 1.76
N ASN A 403 6.66 28.16 1.93
CA ASN A 403 6.42 26.79 1.49
C ASN A 403 5.55 26.03 2.50
N SER A 404 4.23 26.24 2.42
CA SER A 404 3.24 25.59 3.29
C SER A 404 3.30 24.05 3.24
N LEU A 405 3.54 23.48 2.05
CA LEU A 405 3.70 22.04 1.85
C LEU A 405 4.86 21.46 2.69
N LEU A 406 6.01 22.13 2.72
CA LEU A 406 7.14 21.74 3.56
C LEU A 406 6.80 21.86 5.06
N GLY A 407 6.21 22.98 5.48
CA GLY A 407 5.81 23.19 6.87
C GLY A 407 4.82 22.12 7.37
N ILE A 408 3.84 21.74 6.53
CA ILE A 408 2.86 20.70 6.87
C ILE A 408 3.52 19.31 6.99
N GLU A 409 4.47 18.95 6.13
CA GLU A 409 5.19 17.67 6.27
C GLU A 409 6.09 17.62 7.50
N ILE A 410 6.75 18.74 7.85
CA ILE A 410 7.52 18.85 9.10
C ILE A 410 6.58 18.66 10.30
N ALA A 411 5.47 19.40 10.34
CA ALA A 411 4.50 19.31 11.42
C ALA A 411 3.89 17.90 11.53
N LYS A 412 3.62 17.24 10.41
CA LYS A 412 3.16 15.85 10.37
C LYS A 412 4.21 14.89 10.94
N THR A 413 5.48 15.01 10.56
CA THR A 413 6.54 14.15 11.12
C THR A 413 6.63 14.31 12.65
N LEU A 414 6.59 15.55 13.14
CA LEU A 414 6.55 15.84 14.58
C LEU A 414 5.28 15.30 15.26
N TYR A 415 4.12 15.43 14.61
CA TYR A 415 2.84 14.88 15.08
C TYR A 415 2.92 13.36 15.30
N TYR A 416 3.42 12.62 14.30
CA TYR A 416 3.59 11.17 14.40
C TYR A 416 4.69 10.74 15.38
N ARG A 417 5.57 11.66 15.78
CA ARG A 417 6.55 11.48 16.86
C ARG A 417 6.03 11.93 18.24
N ARG A 418 4.78 12.43 18.31
CA ARG A 418 4.13 12.99 19.51
C ARG A 418 4.78 14.27 20.07
N SER A 419 5.53 14.99 19.24
CA SER A 419 6.03 16.34 19.54
C SER A 419 4.96 17.38 19.17
N PHE A 420 3.83 17.33 19.88
CA PHE A 420 2.62 18.07 19.48
C PHE A 420 2.76 19.58 19.57
N TRP A 421 3.52 20.08 20.55
CA TRP A 421 3.73 21.51 20.73
C TRP A 421 4.65 22.08 19.66
N GLU A 422 5.74 21.37 19.34
CA GLU A 422 6.66 21.72 18.26
C GLU A 422 5.97 21.69 16.90
N ALA A 423 5.12 20.67 16.65
CA ALA A 423 4.28 20.63 15.46
C ALA A 423 3.34 21.84 15.36
N ASN A 424 2.73 22.24 16.48
CA ASN A 424 1.84 23.40 16.54
C ASN A 424 2.58 24.73 16.25
N GLU A 425 3.83 24.86 16.67
CA GLU A 425 4.66 26.03 16.37
C GLU A 425 4.95 26.17 14.87
N ILE A 426 5.24 25.07 14.18
CA ILE A 426 5.41 25.06 12.72
C ILE A 426 4.09 25.44 12.02
N LEU A 427 2.96 24.87 12.46
CA LEU A 427 1.65 25.20 11.89
C LEU A 427 1.24 26.65 12.14
N ARG A 428 1.65 27.26 13.26
CA ARG A 428 1.43 28.69 13.51
C ARG A 428 2.06 29.54 12.42
N ILE A 429 3.27 29.21 11.98
CA ILE A 429 3.97 29.92 10.90
C ILE A 429 3.22 29.74 9.58
N VAL A 430 2.86 28.51 9.22
CA VAL A 430 2.08 28.24 7.99
C VAL A 430 0.77 29.04 7.98
N LEU A 431 0.04 29.04 9.09
CA LEU A 431 -1.24 29.73 9.23
C LEU A 431 -1.13 31.25 9.34
N SER A 432 0.06 31.78 9.64
CA SER A 432 0.30 33.23 9.58
C SER A 432 0.36 33.76 8.14
N ILE A 433 0.70 32.88 7.19
CA ILE A 433 0.78 33.21 5.76
C ILE A 433 -0.55 32.94 5.08
N ASP A 434 -1.14 31.78 5.34
CA ASP A 434 -2.45 31.40 4.83
C ASP A 434 -3.33 30.90 5.99
N PRO A 435 -4.14 31.78 6.61
CA PRO A 435 -4.99 31.40 7.73
C PRO A 435 -6.11 30.43 7.32
N THR A 436 -6.41 30.32 6.02
CA THR A 436 -7.45 29.46 5.45
C THR A 436 -6.94 28.11 4.96
N ASN A 437 -5.67 27.79 5.23
CA ASN A 437 -5.07 26.53 4.81
C ASN A 437 -5.75 25.34 5.51
N LEU A 438 -6.59 24.61 4.77
CA LEU A 438 -7.41 23.50 5.28
C LEU A 438 -6.55 22.43 5.95
N ASN A 439 -5.48 21.97 5.30
CA ASN A 439 -4.64 20.89 5.79
C ASN A 439 -3.88 21.28 7.07
N ALA A 440 -3.35 22.50 7.15
CA ALA A 440 -2.68 22.99 8.35
C ALA A 440 -3.66 23.14 9.53
N ARG A 441 -4.86 23.69 9.30
CA ARG A 441 -5.91 23.79 10.32
C ARG A 441 -6.39 22.42 10.80
N ALA A 442 -6.64 21.50 9.86
CA ALA A 442 -7.08 20.15 10.19
C ALA A 442 -6.02 19.34 10.96
N LEU A 443 -4.73 19.52 10.65
CA LEU A 443 -3.67 18.92 11.46
C LEU A 443 -3.61 19.54 12.86
N ARG A 444 -3.80 20.87 12.99
CA ARG A 444 -3.86 21.55 14.30
C ARG A 444 -5.05 21.09 15.14
N MET A 445 -6.18 20.86 14.50
CA MET A 445 -7.37 20.25 15.10
C MET A 445 -7.07 18.85 15.66
N ALA A 446 -6.38 18.00 14.88
CA ALA A 446 -5.95 16.68 15.33
C ALA A 446 -4.91 16.74 16.46
N LEU A 447 -4.00 17.73 16.47
CA LEU A 447 -3.05 17.95 17.56
C LEU A 447 -3.77 18.23 18.88
N PHE A 448 -4.70 19.19 18.89
CA PHE A 448 -5.46 19.52 20.09
C PHE A 448 -6.32 18.35 20.58
N ARG A 449 -6.88 17.56 19.68
CA ARG A 449 -7.58 16.32 20.04
C ARG A 449 -6.67 15.34 20.80
N ASN A 450 -5.47 15.08 20.30
CA ASN A 450 -4.53 14.17 20.97
C ASN A 450 -4.02 14.74 22.30
N LEU A 451 -3.75 16.04 22.38
CA LEU A 451 -3.45 16.72 23.64
C LEU A 451 -4.60 16.61 24.65
N ALA A 452 -5.86 16.60 24.20
CA ALA A 452 -7.03 16.42 25.05
C ALA A 452 -7.12 14.99 25.61
N ILE A 453 -6.85 13.98 24.76
CA ILE A 453 -6.84 12.56 25.15
C ILE A 453 -5.76 12.30 26.21
N GLU A 454 -4.59 12.92 26.08
CA GLU A 454 -3.45 12.77 27.00
C GLU A 454 -3.52 13.70 28.22
N ALA A 455 -4.57 14.53 28.33
CA ALA A 455 -4.66 15.52 29.40
C ALA A 455 -4.85 14.86 30.79
N PRO A 456 -4.17 15.36 31.83
CA PRO A 456 -4.21 14.75 33.16
C PRO A 456 -5.56 14.91 33.88
N SER A 457 -6.39 15.87 33.48
CA SER A 457 -7.70 16.13 34.11
C SER A 457 -8.79 16.43 33.08
N HIS A 458 -10.06 16.21 33.47
CA HIS A 458 -11.21 16.41 32.59
C HIS A 458 -11.32 17.89 32.17
N ALA A 459 -11.01 18.82 33.09
CA ALA A 459 -11.01 20.24 32.81
C ALA A 459 -9.97 20.63 31.74
N ILE A 460 -8.74 20.10 31.83
CA ILE A 460 -7.69 20.36 30.84
C ILE A 460 -8.05 19.73 29.49
N ALA A 461 -8.61 18.51 29.50
CA ALA A 461 -9.12 17.86 28.29
C ALA A 461 -10.19 18.73 27.61
N GLY A 462 -11.14 19.28 28.38
CA GLY A 462 -12.19 20.16 27.88
C GLY A 462 -11.66 21.42 27.19
N ILE A 463 -10.59 22.04 27.71
CA ILE A 463 -9.94 23.19 27.06
C ILE A 463 -9.38 22.80 25.69
N GLN A 464 -8.68 21.67 25.61
CA GLN A 464 -8.06 21.23 24.35
C GLN A 464 -9.11 20.77 23.32
N PHE A 465 -10.16 20.06 23.75
CA PHE A 465 -11.29 19.74 22.87
C PHE A 465 -11.98 20.99 22.34
N LYS A 466 -12.20 21.99 23.19
CA LYS A 466 -12.76 23.28 22.75
C LYS A 466 -11.87 23.93 21.69
N ARG A 467 -10.55 23.98 21.89
CA ARG A 467 -9.63 24.51 20.86
C ARG A 467 -9.72 23.74 19.54
N ALA A 468 -9.85 22.41 19.60
CA ALA A 468 -10.06 21.60 18.41
C ALA A 468 -11.39 21.94 17.70
N GLU A 469 -12.48 22.10 18.45
CA GLU A 469 -13.78 22.52 17.93
C GLU A 469 -13.73 23.91 17.28
N GLU A 470 -13.02 24.87 17.88
CA GLU A 470 -12.85 26.23 17.31
C GLU A 470 -12.06 26.20 15.98
N GLU A 471 -11.05 25.32 15.82
CA GLU A 471 -10.41 25.13 14.51
C GLU A 471 -11.40 24.61 13.46
N ALA A 472 -12.23 23.64 13.84
CA ALA A 472 -13.23 23.07 12.95
C ALA A 472 -14.27 24.11 12.52
N GLN A 473 -14.71 24.94 13.47
CA GLN A 473 -15.66 26.02 13.21
C GLN A 473 -15.05 27.10 12.31
N PHE A 474 -13.78 27.47 12.54
CA PHE A 474 -13.08 28.39 11.66
C PHE A 474 -13.01 27.85 10.22
N ILE A 475 -12.70 26.57 10.04
CA ILE A 475 -12.68 25.93 8.71
C ILE A 475 -14.07 26.02 8.05
N LEU A 476 -15.15 25.69 8.78
CA LEU A 476 -16.52 25.75 8.27
C LEU A 476 -16.93 27.15 7.78
N GLU A 477 -16.46 28.18 8.47
CA GLU A 477 -16.82 29.57 8.18
C GLU A 477 -15.97 30.21 7.08
N ASN A 478 -14.73 29.75 6.90
CA ASN A 478 -13.72 30.49 6.11
C ASN A 478 -13.11 29.70 4.94
N CYS A 479 -13.25 28.37 4.88
CA CYS A 479 -12.70 27.56 3.79
C CYS A 479 -13.74 27.34 2.68
N ASN A 480 -13.35 27.57 1.42
CA ASN A 480 -14.25 27.53 0.26
C ASN A 480 -14.69 26.11 -0.14
N THR A 481 -13.83 25.13 0.05
CA THR A 481 -14.06 23.74 -0.37
C THR A 481 -13.76 22.82 0.80
N LEU A 482 -14.73 21.96 1.12
CA LEU A 482 -14.66 21.00 2.21
C LEU A 482 -14.92 19.61 1.64
N ASP A 483 -14.19 18.62 2.13
CA ASP A 483 -14.26 17.24 1.69
C ASP A 483 -14.62 16.30 2.84
N GLU A 484 -14.71 15.01 2.51
CA GLU A 484 -15.02 13.95 3.46
C GLU A 484 -14.08 13.95 4.67
N ASP A 485 -12.78 14.13 4.44
CA ASP A 485 -11.75 14.00 5.46
C ASP A 485 -11.86 15.08 6.52
N PHE A 486 -12.18 16.32 6.11
CA PHE A 486 -12.50 17.37 7.07
C PHE A 486 -13.67 16.98 7.99
N PHE A 487 -14.79 16.53 7.42
CA PHE A 487 -15.97 16.16 8.20
C PHE A 487 -15.69 14.94 9.10
N CYS A 488 -14.94 13.96 8.61
CA CYS A 488 -14.49 12.82 9.41
C CYS A 488 -13.63 13.27 10.59
N GLU A 489 -12.60 14.09 10.37
CA GLU A 489 -11.73 14.55 11.44
C GLU A 489 -12.49 15.41 12.47
N TYR A 490 -13.45 16.22 12.03
CA TYR A 490 -14.31 16.99 12.95
C TYR A 490 -15.24 16.06 13.77
N ALA A 491 -15.85 15.07 13.13
CA ALA A 491 -16.66 14.07 13.83
C ALA A 491 -15.82 13.30 14.87
N VAL A 492 -14.56 13.00 14.54
CA VAL A 492 -13.62 12.31 15.44
C VAL A 492 -13.28 13.13 16.68
N ILE A 493 -13.33 14.47 16.65
CA ILE A 493 -13.21 15.30 17.87
C ILE A 493 -14.37 14.97 18.82
N ASN A 494 -15.60 14.99 18.32
CA ASN A 494 -16.78 14.70 19.13
C ASN A 494 -16.75 13.26 19.66
N LEU A 495 -16.36 12.31 18.81
CA LEU A 495 -16.24 10.90 19.17
C LEU A 495 -15.17 10.65 20.24
N SER A 496 -13.97 11.22 20.06
CA SER A 496 -12.89 11.10 21.05
C SER A 496 -13.23 11.78 22.37
N ARG A 497 -13.94 12.92 22.35
CA ARG A 497 -14.47 13.56 23.55
C ARG A 497 -15.48 12.67 24.26
N ALA A 498 -16.44 12.09 23.53
CA ALA A 498 -17.45 11.19 24.08
C ALA A 498 -16.81 9.98 24.77
N VAL A 499 -15.90 9.29 24.07
CA VAL A 499 -15.23 8.09 24.58
C VAL A 499 -14.26 8.41 25.72
N ASN A 500 -13.52 9.53 25.66
CA ASN A 500 -12.65 9.98 26.75
C ASN A 500 -13.46 10.32 28.01
N THR A 501 -14.61 11.00 27.88
CA THR A 501 -15.50 11.28 29.01
C THR A 501 -16.07 9.99 29.58
N LEU A 502 -16.54 9.06 28.73
CA LEU A 502 -17.03 7.74 29.16
C LEU A 502 -15.96 6.95 29.93
N ARG A 503 -14.72 6.90 29.44
CA ARG A 503 -13.62 6.20 30.12
C ARG A 503 -13.34 6.78 31.50
N ARG A 504 -13.29 8.11 31.61
CA ARG A 504 -13.10 8.80 32.90
C ARG A 504 -14.26 8.54 33.87
N MET A 505 -15.50 8.53 33.39
CA MET A 505 -16.68 8.20 34.21
C MET A 505 -16.56 6.78 34.79
N ARG A 506 -16.14 5.82 33.96
CA ARG A 506 -15.91 4.42 34.38
C ARG A 506 -14.79 4.30 35.42
N GLU A 507 -13.64 4.95 35.18
CA GLU A 507 -12.50 4.96 36.12
C GLU A 507 -12.87 5.60 37.48
N SER A 508 -13.63 6.70 37.45
CA SER A 508 -14.15 7.39 38.64
C SER A 508 -15.09 6.50 39.45
N ALA A 509 -15.99 5.77 38.79
CA ALA A 509 -16.92 4.86 39.46
C ALA A 509 -16.19 3.72 40.21
N ASP A 510 -15.13 3.16 39.64
CA ASP A 510 -14.30 2.13 40.28
C ASP A 510 -13.51 2.67 41.48
N SER A 511 -13.12 3.95 41.46
CA SER A 511 -12.40 4.61 42.56
C SER A 511 -13.29 5.03 43.75
N GLY A 512 -14.62 4.93 43.61
CA GLY A 512 -15.59 5.36 44.62
C GLY A 512 -15.91 6.86 44.61
N ASP A 513 -15.09 7.68 43.94
CA ASP A 513 -15.31 9.12 43.75
C ASP A 513 -16.19 9.38 42.54
N ARG A 514 -17.53 9.29 42.68
CA ARG A 514 -18.45 9.61 41.58
C ARG A 514 -18.38 11.08 41.20
N PHE A 515 -18.35 11.36 39.90
CA PHE A 515 -18.52 12.73 39.39
C PHE A 515 -19.79 13.39 39.96
N PRO A 516 -19.71 14.64 40.46
CA PRO A 516 -20.86 15.37 40.99
C PRO A 516 -22.02 15.46 39.98
N ASP A 517 -21.69 15.59 38.70
CA ASP A 517 -22.65 15.84 37.61
C ASP A 517 -22.83 14.63 36.68
N PHE A 518 -22.85 13.41 37.22
CA PHE A 518 -22.90 12.15 36.44
C PHE A 518 -24.02 12.12 35.36
N ARG A 519 -25.24 12.59 35.69
CA ARG A 519 -26.35 12.64 34.72
C ARG A 519 -26.08 13.60 33.57
N GLN A 520 -25.48 14.75 33.85
CA GLN A 520 -25.14 15.75 32.83
C GLN A 520 -24.05 15.21 31.90
N LEU A 521 -23.02 14.58 32.46
CA LEU A 521 -21.95 13.96 31.67
C LEU A 521 -22.49 12.81 30.78
N LYS A 522 -23.41 12.00 31.30
CA LYS A 522 -24.09 10.98 30.48
C LYS A 522 -24.82 11.60 29.28
N SER A 523 -25.59 12.66 29.49
CA SER A 523 -26.25 13.39 28.40
C SER A 523 -25.24 13.94 27.40
N GLU A 524 -24.16 14.56 27.90
CA GLU A 524 -23.09 15.12 27.05
C GLU A 524 -22.46 14.04 26.15
N VAL A 525 -22.18 12.85 26.68
CA VAL A 525 -21.64 11.72 25.92
C VAL A 525 -22.57 11.37 24.75
N ILE A 526 -23.87 11.21 25.00
CA ILE A 526 -24.85 10.88 23.96
C ILE A 526 -24.98 12.01 22.92
N ASP A 527 -24.99 13.28 23.36
CA ASP A 527 -25.05 14.44 22.46
C ASP A 527 -23.81 14.56 21.57
N LEU A 528 -22.64 14.16 22.08
CA LEU A 528 -21.40 14.11 21.29
C LEU A 528 -21.46 13.01 20.22
N PHE A 529 -21.97 11.82 20.56
CA PHE A 529 -22.22 10.77 19.55
C PHE A 529 -23.19 11.26 18.46
N ALA A 530 -24.30 11.90 18.83
CA ALA A 530 -25.27 12.44 17.88
C ALA A 530 -24.67 13.53 16.97
N ARG A 531 -23.80 14.39 17.52
CA ARG A 531 -23.05 15.38 16.73
C ARG A 531 -22.08 14.73 15.75
N ALA A 532 -21.37 13.67 16.17
CA ALA A 532 -20.47 12.93 15.31
C ALA A 532 -21.22 12.27 14.14
N GLU A 533 -22.39 11.65 14.39
CA GLU A 533 -23.24 11.06 13.33
C GLU A 533 -23.60 12.08 12.24
N LYS A 534 -24.12 13.25 12.65
CA LYS A 534 -24.49 14.31 11.71
C LYS A 534 -23.31 14.78 10.85
N LEU A 535 -22.10 14.80 11.43
CA LEU A 535 -20.89 15.17 10.69
C LEU A 535 -20.47 14.06 9.72
N PHE A 536 -20.56 12.79 10.10
CA PHE A 536 -20.30 11.68 9.16
C PHE A 536 -21.29 11.66 8.01
N GLU A 537 -22.58 11.93 8.25
CA GLU A 537 -23.58 12.07 7.20
C GLU A 537 -23.22 13.17 6.19
N ARG A 538 -22.71 14.32 6.67
CA ARG A 538 -22.19 15.38 5.79
C ARG A 538 -20.97 14.90 5.00
N GLY A 539 -20.08 14.13 5.62
CA GLY A 539 -18.94 13.51 4.94
C GLY A 539 -19.36 12.59 3.79
N ILE A 540 -20.39 11.76 4.00
CA ILE A 540 -20.97 10.90 2.96
C ILE A 540 -21.53 11.75 1.80
N MET A 541 -22.21 12.86 2.10
CA MET A 541 -22.83 13.71 1.09
C MET A 541 -21.83 14.42 0.16
N VAL A 542 -20.63 14.75 0.65
CA VAL A 542 -19.60 15.44 -0.15
C VAL A 542 -18.61 14.50 -0.84
N SER A 543 -18.60 13.22 -0.46
CA SER A 543 -17.67 12.22 -0.98
C SER A 543 -18.27 11.42 -2.14
N PRO A 544 -17.51 11.16 -3.22
CA PRO A 544 -17.94 10.23 -4.27
C PRO A 544 -18.09 8.78 -3.77
N THR A 545 -17.38 8.38 -2.70
CA THR A 545 -17.37 6.99 -2.19
C THR A 545 -17.89 6.88 -0.75
N GLY A 546 -17.57 7.85 0.10
CA GLY A 546 -17.94 7.90 1.52
C GLY A 546 -17.30 6.80 2.39
N TYR A 547 -16.24 6.13 1.93
CA TYR A 547 -15.75 4.89 2.58
C TYR A 547 -15.47 5.06 4.08
N ARG A 548 -14.80 6.15 4.45
CA ARG A 548 -14.39 6.40 5.84
C ARG A 548 -15.57 6.86 6.68
N SER A 549 -16.39 7.76 6.13
CA SER A 549 -17.58 8.28 6.82
C SER A 549 -18.62 7.20 7.07
N ILE A 550 -18.85 6.30 6.11
CA ILE A 550 -19.78 5.16 6.26
C ILE A 550 -19.32 4.26 7.40
N TYR A 551 -18.05 3.85 7.40
CA TYR A 551 -17.50 2.99 8.46
C TYR A 551 -17.70 3.63 9.84
N LEU A 552 -17.31 4.90 10.00
CA LEU A 552 -17.38 5.58 11.28
C LEU A 552 -18.82 5.91 11.71
N LEU A 553 -19.73 6.16 10.76
CA LEU A 553 -21.15 6.32 11.05
C LEU A 553 -21.73 5.04 11.66
N VAL A 554 -21.47 3.89 11.03
CA VAL A 554 -21.91 2.57 11.54
C VAL A 554 -21.39 2.35 12.96
N CYS A 555 -20.08 2.59 13.17
CA CYS A 555 -19.46 2.46 14.48
C CYS A 555 -20.14 3.34 15.54
N THR A 556 -20.35 4.61 15.20
CA THR A 556 -20.91 5.62 16.11
C THR A 556 -22.34 5.29 16.50
N GLN A 557 -23.18 4.88 15.54
CA GLN A 557 -24.57 4.49 15.79
C GLN A 557 -24.66 3.26 16.70
N ILE A 558 -23.85 2.22 16.42
CA ILE A 558 -23.84 0.99 17.23
C ILE A 558 -23.44 1.30 18.68
N ILE A 559 -22.37 2.07 18.90
CA ILE A 559 -21.91 2.41 20.26
C ILE A 559 -22.97 3.23 20.99
N LYS A 560 -23.56 4.23 20.32
CA LYS A 560 -24.59 5.08 20.91
C LYS A 560 -25.80 4.25 21.35
N ASP A 561 -26.27 3.32 20.52
CA ASP A 561 -27.42 2.47 20.85
C ASP A 561 -27.12 1.52 22.01
N ILE A 562 -25.92 0.93 22.03
CA ILE A 562 -25.46 0.08 23.15
C ILE A 562 -25.50 0.88 24.46
N LEU A 563 -24.97 2.10 24.47
CA LEU A 563 -24.95 2.96 25.65
C LEU A 563 -26.34 3.43 26.07
N LEU A 564 -27.25 3.67 25.13
CA LEU A 564 -28.64 4.03 25.45
C LEU A 564 -29.42 2.87 26.07
N THR A 565 -29.10 1.63 25.68
CA THR A 565 -29.81 0.43 26.12
C THR A 565 -29.27 -0.11 27.45
N HIS A 566 -27.95 -0.03 27.66
CA HIS A 566 -27.24 -0.67 28.77
C HIS A 566 -26.54 0.38 29.63
N GLU A 567 -27.22 0.87 30.67
CA GLU A 567 -26.72 1.94 31.54
C GLU A 567 -25.45 1.57 32.31
N GLU A 568 -25.25 0.27 32.59
CA GLU A 568 -24.14 -0.23 33.38
C GLU A 568 -22.78 0.05 32.73
N PHE A 569 -22.74 0.25 31.41
CA PHE A 569 -21.50 0.60 30.70
C PHE A 569 -20.95 1.99 31.07
N PHE A 570 -21.74 2.85 31.71
CA PHE A 570 -21.25 4.12 32.25
C PHE A 570 -20.60 3.98 33.63
N THR A 571 -20.89 2.89 34.35
CA THR A 571 -20.57 2.77 35.79
C THR A 571 -19.59 1.66 36.12
N ASP A 572 -19.44 0.63 35.28
CA ASP A 572 -18.57 -0.50 35.56
C ASP A 572 -17.36 -0.48 34.61
N ALA A 573 -16.18 -0.16 35.11
CA ALA A 573 -14.96 -0.14 34.29
C ALA A 573 -14.49 -1.53 33.86
N ARG A 574 -14.85 -2.59 34.61
CA ARG A 574 -14.41 -3.96 34.41
C ARG A 574 -15.23 -4.67 33.34
N LYS A 575 -16.49 -4.28 33.16
CA LYS A 575 -17.36 -4.86 32.14
C LYS A 575 -17.00 -4.29 30.75
N PRO A 576 -16.51 -5.10 29.80
CA PRO A 576 -16.22 -4.61 28.45
C PRO A 576 -17.50 -4.09 27.80
N ILE A 577 -17.41 -3.01 27.03
CA ILE A 577 -18.56 -2.50 26.27
C ILE A 577 -18.80 -3.48 25.12
N SER A 578 -19.66 -4.46 25.34
CA SER A 578 -19.93 -5.50 24.37
C SER A 578 -21.30 -6.10 24.64
N VAL A 579 -22.04 -6.37 23.57
CA VAL A 579 -23.35 -7.00 23.61
C VAL A 579 -23.41 -8.11 22.55
N PRO A 580 -24.34 -9.08 22.66
CA PRO A 580 -24.57 -10.06 21.62
C PRO A 580 -24.81 -9.39 20.26
N LYS A 581 -24.27 -10.00 19.20
CA LYS A 581 -24.35 -9.45 17.84
C LYS A 581 -25.78 -9.22 17.37
N SER A 582 -26.71 -10.05 17.81
CA SER A 582 -28.14 -9.93 17.52
C SER A 582 -28.73 -8.56 17.89
N GLU A 583 -28.17 -7.87 18.89
CA GLU A 583 -28.66 -6.56 19.34
C GLU A 583 -28.29 -5.41 18.38
N TYR A 584 -27.17 -5.50 17.66
CA TYR A 584 -26.68 -4.41 16.79
C TYR A 584 -26.57 -4.76 15.31
N ARG A 585 -26.66 -6.04 14.94
CA ARG A 585 -26.54 -6.50 13.54
C ARG A 585 -27.48 -5.75 12.59
N GLN A 586 -28.71 -5.46 13.03
CA GLN A 586 -29.71 -4.82 12.18
C GLN A 586 -29.27 -3.41 11.76
N LYS A 587 -28.60 -2.65 12.62
CA LYS A 587 -28.10 -1.30 12.32
C LYS A 587 -27.07 -1.31 11.19
N ALA A 588 -26.11 -2.24 11.24
CA ALA A 588 -25.14 -2.41 10.17
C ALA A 588 -25.83 -2.80 8.84
N LEU A 589 -26.81 -3.71 8.91
CA LEU A 589 -27.61 -4.13 7.75
C LEU A 589 -28.43 -2.98 7.14
N ASP A 590 -29.03 -2.12 7.96
CA ASP A 590 -29.83 -0.99 7.49
C ASP A 590 -29.00 -0.02 6.65
N ILE A 591 -27.75 0.22 7.05
CA ILE A 591 -26.82 1.04 6.27
C ILE A 591 -26.43 0.35 4.97
N PHE A 592 -26.10 -0.95 5.00
CA PHE A 592 -25.78 -1.69 3.78
C PHE A 592 -26.97 -1.78 2.80
N LEU A 593 -28.20 -1.81 3.31
CA LEU A 593 -29.43 -1.72 2.52
C LEU A 593 -29.61 -0.32 1.95
N ALA A 594 -29.42 0.74 2.74
CA ALA A 594 -29.51 2.13 2.30
C ALA A 594 -28.51 2.45 1.18
N LEU A 595 -27.32 1.85 1.23
CA LEU A 595 -26.27 1.98 0.20
C LEU A 595 -26.47 1.03 -0.99
N ASN A 596 -27.56 0.22 -0.99
CA ASN A 596 -27.86 -0.78 -2.03
C ASN A 596 -26.75 -1.83 -2.24
N TRP A 597 -25.96 -2.11 -1.19
CA TRP A 597 -24.94 -3.17 -1.20
C TRP A 597 -25.55 -4.55 -0.98
N VAL A 598 -26.68 -4.59 -0.28
CA VAL A 598 -27.52 -5.77 -0.13
C VAL A 598 -28.81 -5.56 -0.94
N ARG A 599 -29.11 -6.48 -1.86
CA ARG A 599 -30.36 -6.47 -2.63
C ARG A 599 -31.23 -7.63 -2.19
N LYS A 600 -32.45 -7.34 -1.72
CA LYS A 600 -33.49 -8.36 -1.55
C LYS A 600 -33.96 -8.78 -2.94
N LYS A 601 -33.31 -9.78 -3.55
CA LYS A 601 -33.77 -10.36 -4.84
C LYS A 601 -34.91 -11.36 -4.64
N THR A 602 -34.95 -12.05 -3.50
CA THR A 602 -36.01 -12.98 -3.05
C THR A 602 -36.00 -13.07 -1.51
N PRO A 603 -37.12 -13.43 -0.84
CA PRO A 603 -37.22 -13.50 0.62
C PRO A 603 -36.21 -14.45 1.30
N ASP A 604 -35.81 -15.53 0.62
CA ASP A 604 -35.12 -16.66 1.26
C ASP A 604 -33.64 -16.84 0.87
N GLN A 605 -33.05 -15.93 0.09
CA GLN A 605 -31.61 -15.96 -0.23
C GLN A 605 -31.02 -14.56 -0.16
N MET A 606 -30.41 -14.23 0.99
CA MET A 606 -29.46 -13.12 1.07
C MET A 606 -28.13 -13.59 0.46
N PRO A 607 -27.69 -13.08 -0.71
CA PRO A 607 -26.42 -13.49 -1.30
C PRO A 607 -25.28 -12.74 -0.62
N TYR A 608 -24.91 -13.15 0.60
CA TYR A 608 -23.81 -12.52 1.36
C TYR A 608 -22.46 -12.60 0.61
N ASP A 609 -22.28 -13.54 -0.31
CA ASP A 609 -21.14 -13.60 -1.23
C ASP A 609 -20.97 -12.31 -2.06
N TYR A 610 -22.08 -11.68 -2.45
CA TYR A 610 -22.04 -10.42 -3.20
C TYR A 610 -21.62 -9.26 -2.30
N LEU A 611 -22.12 -9.25 -1.07
CA LEU A 611 -21.72 -8.25 -0.06
C LEU A 611 -20.23 -8.38 0.26
N GLU A 612 -19.71 -9.59 0.47
CA GLU A 612 -18.28 -9.83 0.73
C GLU A 612 -17.41 -9.30 -0.41
N LYS A 613 -17.83 -9.52 -1.67
CA LYS A 613 -17.14 -8.97 -2.86
C LYS A 613 -17.14 -7.45 -2.87
N ILE A 614 -18.26 -6.79 -2.58
CA ILE A 614 -18.36 -5.32 -2.51
C ILE A 614 -17.45 -4.77 -1.41
N LEU A 615 -17.50 -5.36 -0.21
CA LEU A 615 -16.71 -4.92 0.93
C LEU A 615 -15.21 -5.09 0.65
N THR A 616 -14.80 -6.24 0.12
CA THR A 616 -13.41 -6.52 -0.25
C THR A 616 -12.92 -5.58 -1.35
N GLN A 617 -13.75 -5.30 -2.37
CA GLN A 617 -13.39 -4.35 -3.42
C GLN A 617 -13.28 -2.92 -2.89
N SER A 618 -14.18 -2.52 -1.99
CA SER A 618 -14.15 -1.19 -1.37
C SER A 618 -12.90 -1.02 -0.50
N PHE A 619 -12.57 -2.04 0.30
CA PHE A 619 -11.32 -2.08 1.06
C PHE A 619 -10.10 -1.99 0.15
N SER A 620 -10.02 -2.80 -0.91
CA SER A 620 -8.90 -2.78 -1.85
C SER A 620 -8.72 -1.40 -2.49
N ARG A 621 -9.81 -0.75 -2.90
CA ARG A 621 -9.76 0.62 -3.47
C ARG A 621 -9.29 1.64 -2.45
N HIS A 622 -9.74 1.54 -1.20
CA HIS A 622 -9.33 2.46 -0.15
C HIS A 622 -7.87 2.24 0.28
N ASP A 623 -7.44 0.98 0.46
CA ASP A 623 -6.02 0.64 0.73
C ASP A 623 -5.12 1.08 -0.41
N GLU A 624 -5.57 0.93 -1.65
CA GLU A 624 -4.85 1.48 -2.79
C GLU A 624 -4.76 3.00 -2.72
N SER A 625 -5.73 3.75 -2.19
CA SER A 625 -5.62 5.21 -2.05
C SER A 625 -4.63 5.67 -0.98
N VAL A 626 -4.24 4.80 -0.05
CA VAL A 626 -3.37 5.13 1.10
C VAL A 626 -1.94 4.67 0.84
N THR A 627 -1.00 5.62 0.85
CA THR A 627 0.44 5.33 0.82
C THR A 627 1.10 5.44 2.19
N LEU A 628 0.48 6.14 3.13
CA LEU A 628 1.02 6.37 4.48
C LEU A 628 1.09 5.09 5.30
N LYS A 629 2.32 4.62 5.58
CA LYS A 629 2.55 3.39 6.35
C LYS A 629 1.99 3.45 7.76
N ALA A 630 1.93 4.63 8.37
CA ALA A 630 1.44 4.81 9.74
C ALA A 630 -0.11 4.75 9.88
N TYR A 631 -0.85 4.74 8.77
CA TYR A 631 -2.31 4.58 8.78
C TYR A 631 -2.77 3.20 8.30
N ARG A 632 -1.96 2.50 7.47
CA ARG A 632 -2.32 1.17 6.94
C ARG A 632 -2.65 0.10 8.01
N PRO A 633 -1.94 -0.02 9.15
CA PRO A 633 -2.32 -0.97 10.21
C PRO A 633 -3.77 -0.77 10.67
N THR A 634 -4.18 0.49 10.76
CA THR A 634 -5.52 0.87 11.19
C THR A 634 -6.57 0.52 10.16
N LEU A 635 -6.28 0.74 8.87
CA LEU A 635 -7.17 0.34 7.80
C LEU A 635 -7.46 -1.17 7.82
N TYR A 636 -6.42 -1.99 8.06
CA TYR A 636 -6.55 -3.44 8.16
C TYR A 636 -7.37 -3.86 9.40
N PHE A 637 -7.13 -3.21 10.55
CA PHE A 637 -7.93 -3.41 11.75
C PHE A 637 -9.40 -3.03 11.52
N CYS A 638 -9.67 -1.87 10.94
CA CYS A 638 -11.04 -1.41 10.65
C CYS A 638 -11.77 -2.37 9.70
N PHE A 639 -11.09 -2.93 8.70
CA PHE A 639 -11.70 -3.94 7.84
C PHE A 639 -11.96 -5.27 8.56
N ALA A 640 -11.07 -5.68 9.47
CA ALA A 640 -11.33 -6.80 10.36
C ALA A 640 -12.59 -6.58 11.23
N VAL A 641 -12.81 -5.35 11.73
CA VAL A 641 -14.05 -4.95 12.42
C VAL A 641 -15.26 -5.08 11.50
N VAL A 642 -15.18 -4.60 10.25
CA VAL A 642 -16.29 -4.74 9.28
C VAL A 642 -16.67 -6.21 9.07
N LEU A 643 -15.69 -7.08 8.91
CA LEU A 643 -15.93 -8.52 8.71
C LEU A 643 -16.44 -9.22 9.97
N TRP A 644 -15.94 -8.84 11.16
CA TRP A 644 -16.30 -9.50 12.42
C TRP A 644 -17.61 -9.01 13.01
N ASP A 645 -17.79 -7.69 13.11
CA ASP A 645 -18.91 -7.05 13.78
C ASP A 645 -20.08 -6.79 12.82
N PHE A 646 -19.81 -6.28 11.62
CA PHE A 646 -20.88 -5.77 10.74
C PHE A 646 -21.37 -6.81 9.73
N PHE A 647 -20.51 -7.75 9.32
CA PHE A 647 -20.89 -8.75 8.33
C PHE A 647 -22.01 -9.65 8.89
N PRO A 648 -23.08 -9.97 8.16
CA PRO A 648 -24.29 -10.53 8.77
C PRO A 648 -24.09 -11.92 9.39
N THR A 649 -23.37 -12.82 8.72
CA THR A 649 -23.15 -14.21 9.18
C THR A 649 -21.65 -14.47 9.34
N ARG A 650 -21.21 -14.95 10.51
CA ARG A 650 -19.82 -15.38 10.71
C ARG A 650 -19.66 -16.80 10.20
N THR A 651 -18.82 -17.00 9.20
CA THR A 651 -18.41 -18.33 8.73
C THR A 651 -16.94 -18.57 9.06
N VAL A 652 -16.50 -19.83 9.03
CA VAL A 652 -15.08 -20.19 9.18
C VAL A 652 -14.20 -19.38 8.22
N SER A 653 -14.64 -19.17 6.97
CA SER A 653 -13.93 -18.34 5.99
C SER A 653 -13.74 -16.89 6.45
N ILE A 654 -14.80 -16.26 6.95
CA ILE A 654 -14.75 -14.89 7.46
C ILE A 654 -13.83 -14.78 8.67
N VAL A 655 -13.87 -15.72 9.60
CA VAL A 655 -12.99 -15.74 10.78
C VAL A 655 -11.52 -15.86 10.36
N LYS A 656 -11.22 -16.72 9.39
CA LYS A 656 -9.88 -16.84 8.81
C LYS A 656 -9.41 -15.53 8.19
N HIS A 657 -10.27 -14.84 7.43
CA HIS A 657 -9.95 -13.52 6.88
C HIS A 657 -9.67 -12.50 7.99
N VAL A 658 -10.51 -12.42 9.03
CA VAL A 658 -10.32 -11.53 10.17
C VAL A 658 -8.97 -11.78 10.84
N LEU A 659 -8.64 -13.03 11.16
CA LEU A 659 -7.35 -13.40 11.76
C LEU A 659 -6.17 -13.04 10.85
N GLN A 660 -6.28 -13.24 9.54
CA GLN A 660 -5.25 -12.86 8.58
C GLN A 660 -5.01 -11.34 8.57
N PHE A 661 -6.07 -10.53 8.54
CA PHE A 661 -5.97 -9.07 8.58
C PHE A 661 -5.33 -8.60 9.89
N LEU A 662 -5.78 -9.11 11.04
CA LEU A 662 -5.23 -8.76 12.35
C LEU A 662 -3.74 -9.14 12.44
N LYS A 663 -3.38 -10.38 12.08
CA LYS A 663 -1.98 -10.86 12.11
C LYS A 663 -1.08 -10.06 11.16
N ALA A 664 -1.60 -9.61 10.01
CA ALA A 664 -0.85 -8.77 9.08
C ALA A 664 -0.50 -7.37 9.65
N THR A 665 -1.26 -6.85 10.61
CA THR A 665 -0.98 -5.52 11.20
C THR A 665 0.24 -5.51 12.12
N ILE A 666 0.58 -6.63 12.76
CA ILE A 666 1.71 -6.73 13.71
C ILE A 666 3.06 -6.41 13.03
N PRO A 667 3.45 -7.05 11.92
CA PRO A 667 4.72 -6.71 11.25
C PRO A 667 4.73 -5.26 10.73
N MET A 668 3.58 -4.70 10.34
CA MET A 668 3.49 -3.29 9.93
C MET A 668 3.79 -2.36 11.12
N ALA A 669 3.20 -2.64 12.29
CA ALA A 669 3.45 -1.87 13.51
C ALA A 669 4.92 -1.95 13.95
N ARG A 670 5.54 -3.13 13.88
CA ARG A 670 6.98 -3.31 14.20
C ARG A 670 7.89 -2.48 13.31
N GLU A 671 7.54 -2.27 12.05
CA GLU A 671 8.36 -1.43 11.16
C GLU A 671 8.31 0.05 11.56
N LEU A 672 7.15 0.53 12.01
CA LEU A 672 6.98 1.90 12.52
C LEU A 672 7.71 2.10 13.85
N GLU A 673 7.77 1.07 14.70
CA GLU A 673 8.52 1.08 15.95
C GLU A 673 10.00 1.35 15.73
N LYS A 674 10.62 0.73 14.70
CA LYS A 674 12.03 0.97 14.34
C LYS A 674 12.32 2.42 13.97
N GLN A 675 11.32 3.14 13.46
CA GLN A 675 11.43 4.53 13.03
C GLN A 675 10.94 5.52 14.12
N ASN A 676 10.55 5.00 15.29
CA ASN A 676 9.96 5.76 16.38
C ASN A 676 8.74 6.59 15.94
N LEU A 677 7.87 5.98 15.13
CA LEU A 677 6.64 6.58 14.62
C LEU A 677 5.41 5.95 15.27
N CYS A 678 4.44 6.78 15.62
CA CYS A 678 3.14 6.32 16.09
C CYS A 678 2.25 5.84 14.94
N ILE A 679 1.16 5.16 15.29
CA ILE A 679 0.11 4.72 14.39
C ILE A 679 -1.10 5.63 14.58
N TYR A 680 -1.69 6.11 13.48
CA TYR A 680 -3.00 6.77 13.53
C TYR A 680 -4.06 5.69 13.75
N SER A 681 -4.39 5.38 14.99
CA SER A 681 -5.19 4.22 15.40
C SER A 681 -6.67 4.54 15.57
N TYR A 682 -7.52 3.58 15.22
CA TYR A 682 -8.96 3.53 15.53
C TYR A 682 -9.32 2.35 16.44
N THR A 683 -8.34 1.75 17.13
CA THR A 683 -8.60 0.58 17.99
C THR A 683 -9.58 0.87 19.14
N ARG A 684 -9.77 2.13 19.52
CA ARG A 684 -10.78 2.60 20.50
C ARG A 684 -11.96 3.35 19.86
N CYS A 685 -12.25 3.08 18.59
CA CYS A 685 -13.29 3.73 17.78
C CYS A 685 -13.04 5.18 17.37
N TYR A 686 -12.05 5.89 17.91
CA TYR A 686 -11.67 7.24 17.49
C TYR A 686 -10.21 7.30 17.05
N GLY A 687 -9.88 8.31 16.24
CA GLY A 687 -8.52 8.53 15.73
C GLY A 687 -7.57 9.08 16.80
N GLU A 688 -6.57 8.30 17.21
CA GLU A 688 -5.52 8.69 18.17
C GLU A 688 -4.11 8.31 17.69
N MET A 689 -3.09 9.03 18.19
CA MET A 689 -1.67 8.70 17.99
C MET A 689 -1.21 7.63 18.99
N LEU A 690 -1.33 6.37 18.59
CA LEU A 690 -0.99 5.23 19.44
C LEU A 690 0.45 4.77 19.19
N ARG A 691 1.19 4.48 20.27
CA ARG A 691 2.52 3.88 20.14
C ARG A 691 2.41 2.46 19.56
N PRO A 692 3.35 2.01 18.70
CA PRO A 692 3.30 0.69 18.10
C PRO A 692 3.15 -0.46 19.11
N GLY A 693 3.86 -0.41 20.24
CA GLY A 693 3.75 -1.41 21.30
C GLY A 693 2.32 -1.57 21.85
N THR A 694 1.65 -0.45 22.17
CA THR A 694 0.26 -0.48 22.65
C THR A 694 -0.71 -0.95 21.56
N PHE A 695 -0.48 -0.56 20.31
CA PHE A 695 -1.26 -1.06 19.17
C PHE A 695 -1.13 -2.58 19.04
N MET A 696 0.09 -3.12 19.08
CA MET A 696 0.31 -4.58 19.00
C MET A 696 -0.39 -5.32 20.14
N GLN A 697 -0.35 -4.79 21.37
CA GLN A 697 -1.07 -5.36 22.51
C GLN A 697 -2.59 -5.41 22.28
N HIS A 698 -3.18 -4.36 21.70
CA HIS A 698 -4.59 -4.35 21.33
C HIS A 698 -4.90 -5.46 20.31
N ILE A 699 -4.08 -5.58 19.27
CA ILE A 699 -4.27 -6.59 18.21
C ILE A 699 -4.10 -8.02 18.76
N GLU A 700 -3.08 -8.27 19.58
CA GLU A 700 -2.82 -9.57 20.21
C GLU A 700 -3.98 -9.99 21.12
N LYS A 701 -4.52 -9.06 21.92
CA LYS A 701 -5.74 -9.29 22.72
C LYS A 701 -6.93 -9.67 21.83
N SER A 702 -7.14 -8.96 20.72
CA SER A 702 -8.20 -9.28 19.76
C SER A 702 -8.04 -10.67 19.14
N ILE A 703 -6.81 -11.04 18.73
CA ILE A 703 -6.52 -12.37 18.18
C ILE A 703 -6.78 -13.45 19.23
N GLN A 704 -6.27 -13.27 20.45
CA GLN A 704 -6.42 -14.23 21.54
C GLN A 704 -7.89 -14.51 21.85
N LEU A 705 -8.75 -13.48 21.86
CA LEU A 705 -10.17 -13.65 22.12
C LEU A 705 -10.89 -14.41 21.00
N ILE A 706 -10.53 -14.17 19.73
CA ILE A 706 -11.06 -14.95 18.61
C ILE A 706 -10.61 -16.41 18.71
N GLU A 707 -9.31 -16.64 18.93
CA GLU A 707 -8.73 -17.98 18.97
C GLU A 707 -9.25 -18.79 20.17
N THR A 708 -9.49 -18.15 21.31
CA THR A 708 -10.09 -18.80 22.50
C THR A 708 -11.58 -19.11 22.30
N GLY A 709 -12.32 -18.23 21.61
CA GLY A 709 -13.77 -18.37 21.43
C GLY A 709 -14.19 -19.30 20.28
N ILE A 710 -13.41 -19.36 19.20
CA ILE A 710 -13.77 -20.07 17.96
C ILE A 710 -12.74 -21.15 17.59
N GLY A 711 -11.47 -20.93 17.89
CA GLY A 711 -10.36 -21.81 17.52
C GLY A 711 -9.23 -21.10 16.80
N THR A 712 -8.07 -21.72 16.82
CA THR A 712 -6.84 -21.23 16.18
C THR A 712 -6.90 -21.34 14.65
N MET A 713 -6.02 -20.62 13.96
CA MET A 713 -5.95 -20.69 12.49
C MET A 713 -5.74 -22.13 11.98
N GLU A 714 -4.93 -22.93 12.67
CA GLU A 714 -4.65 -24.33 12.31
C GLU A 714 -5.86 -25.25 12.49
N GLU A 715 -6.71 -24.96 13.47
CA GLU A 715 -7.95 -25.69 13.71
C GLU A 715 -9.01 -25.33 12.66
N LEU A 716 -9.13 -24.03 12.34
CA LEU A 716 -10.06 -23.52 11.34
C LEU A 716 -9.72 -23.99 9.92
N GLU A 717 -8.44 -24.28 9.62
CA GLU A 717 -8.04 -24.86 8.33
C GLU A 717 -8.57 -26.28 8.09
N LYS A 718 -8.97 -26.98 9.16
CA LYS A 718 -9.53 -28.34 9.07
C LYS A 718 -11.06 -28.35 8.99
N GLN A 719 -11.70 -27.19 9.12
CA GLN A 719 -13.16 -27.03 9.10
C GLN A 719 -13.67 -26.59 7.71
N ASP A 720 -14.95 -26.82 7.45
CA ASP A 720 -15.60 -26.36 6.21
C ASP A 720 -15.65 -24.82 6.18
N PRO A 721 -15.09 -24.15 5.15
CA PRO A 721 -15.12 -22.68 5.03
C PRO A 721 -16.53 -22.06 5.10
N ALA A 722 -17.55 -22.79 4.65
CA ALA A 722 -18.95 -22.33 4.64
C ALA A 722 -19.67 -22.57 5.96
N GLN A 723 -19.05 -23.29 6.91
CA GLN A 723 -19.65 -23.60 8.19
C GLN A 723 -19.93 -22.30 8.97
N PRO A 724 -21.19 -22.06 9.41
CA PRO A 724 -21.51 -20.93 10.26
C PRO A 724 -20.93 -21.14 11.66
N ILE A 725 -20.46 -20.06 12.27
CA ILE A 725 -20.05 -20.02 13.67
C ILE A 725 -21.27 -19.61 14.51
N ASP A 726 -21.48 -20.31 15.62
CA ASP A 726 -22.51 -19.97 16.60
C ASP A 726 -22.34 -18.53 17.09
N GLU A 727 -23.44 -17.77 17.14
CA GLU A 727 -23.41 -16.37 17.56
C GLU A 727 -23.00 -16.22 19.03
N ASP A 728 -23.20 -17.26 19.85
CA ASP A 728 -22.79 -17.29 21.26
C ASP A 728 -21.27 -17.51 21.45
N ASN A 729 -20.61 -18.12 20.47
CA ASN A 729 -19.16 -18.31 20.47
C ASN A 729 -18.46 -17.04 19.97
N GLY A 730 -17.70 -16.38 20.86
CA GLY A 730 -17.06 -15.09 20.54
C GLY A 730 -18.01 -13.90 20.70
N ASN A 731 -18.78 -13.88 21.80
CA ASN A 731 -19.62 -12.77 22.28
C ASN A 731 -18.79 -11.54 22.71
N PHE A 732 -17.95 -11.05 21.82
CA PHE A 732 -17.25 -9.76 21.96
C PHE A 732 -17.31 -8.96 20.65
N THR A 733 -17.37 -7.65 20.80
CA THR A 733 -17.36 -6.69 19.68
C THR A 733 -15.94 -6.15 19.50
N LEU A 734 -15.30 -6.39 18.34
CA LEU A 734 -13.93 -5.91 18.10
C LEU A 734 -13.85 -4.38 18.11
N LEU A 735 -14.92 -3.71 17.67
CA LEU A 735 -15.05 -2.26 17.67
C LEU A 735 -14.71 -1.66 19.04
N THR A 736 -15.33 -2.14 20.11
CA THR A 736 -15.36 -1.48 21.43
C THR A 736 -14.44 -2.09 22.48
N ILE A 737 -13.74 -3.17 22.15
CA ILE A 737 -13.02 -4.03 23.11
C ILE A 737 -11.81 -3.38 23.81
N HIS A 738 -11.36 -2.24 23.29
CA HIS A 738 -10.21 -1.48 23.80
C HIS A 738 -10.60 -0.11 24.38
N ILE A 739 -11.90 0.21 24.42
CA ILE A 739 -12.46 1.33 25.18
C ILE A 739 -12.45 0.97 26.66
#